data_AF-A0A9E3AD22-F1
#
_entry.id   AF-A0A9E3AD22-F1
#
_cell.length_a   1.000
_cell.length_b   1.000
_cell.length_c   1.000
_cell.angle_alpha   90.00
_cell.angle_beta   90.00
_cell.angle_gamma   90.00
#
_symmetry.space_group_name_H-M   'P 1'
#
loop_
_entity.id
_entity.type
_entity.pdbx_description
1 polymer ?
#
loop_
_entity_poly.entity_id
_entity_poly.type
_entity_poly.pdbx_seq_one_letter_code
_entity_poly.pdbx_strand_id
1 'polypeptide(L)'
;MRGHWHRFAILLVVVASTAWPARREQQPSSIPRQQCALHALNRLTFGARPGDLERVLSMGVDKWINLELHPERIDDSSLATRLRNLSTLSMSPEQMVETFPPVAVIKAVSQGRHPLPLDVEERAIYRAQLEWYRDKQENEDSKVTGRQAHSPLDSGGETGAGGLNSMLESAHRERIFHLPPGQRMIAILELSAPEQQRLLRSLTAEETSALEMGLLPRQRETLMALSHPEQVVVGELVAGRLLRNIYSERQLEAVMTDFWLNHFNVFLGKGADHYLLTSYERDVIRPRALGRFRDLLVATAQSPAMLFYLDNWMSVGPDSEAARGLSSRRGRQPSEPNGRTLGRAGGGKKSSSGLNENYARELMELHTLGVKGGYSERDVTEVAKAFTGWTIRRPQEGGTFFFDSRMHQPGNKVVLGHRIKQSGEREAIEVLTFLSRSPATAKFIATKLAERFVSDDPPPALVARMEHTFVKKDGDIREVLATLFHSPEFWANAAYRAKLKTPLEFVASALRATGVDVADPKALSEALNRMGEPLYGCQQPNGYSMRAQAWMSAGALVERMHFSLALSAGKLPGAVMSLPELLAGQQVAPDGEHLLAMLEDKLLNGEISPETHRIIAHALDTTPATAIRGERGSGGQELGVIAALLLGSPDFQRR
;
A
#
# COMPACT_ATOMS: atom_id res chain seq x y z
N MET A 1 19.05 45.42 66.08
CA MET A 1 19.96 44.25 66.21
C MET A 1 20.37 43.80 64.81
N ARG A 2 21.69 43.88 64.55
CA ARG A 2 22.55 43.24 63.52
C ARG A 2 21.84 42.42 62.41
N GLY A 3 21.97 42.80 61.12
CA GLY A 3 22.92 42.21 60.15
C GLY A 3 22.13 41.27 59.21
N HIS A 4 22.31 41.12 57.90
CA HIS A 4 23.36 41.40 56.94
C HIS A 4 22.73 41.46 55.55
N TRP A 5 22.83 42.55 54.78
CA TRP A 5 22.75 42.50 53.30
C TRP A 5 23.52 43.70 52.74
N HIS A 6 24.65 43.43 52.06
CA HIS A 6 25.43 44.43 51.33
C HIS A 6 25.33 44.12 49.83
N ARG A 7 24.67 45.05 49.09
CA ARG A 7 25.12 45.70 47.84
C ARG A 7 25.40 44.75 46.65
N PHE A 8 24.63 44.68 45.55
CA PHE A 8 24.14 45.69 44.60
C PHE A 8 25.16 46.77 44.14
N ALA A 9 25.63 46.56 42.91
CA ALA A 9 25.89 47.52 41.81
C ALA A 9 26.97 48.62 41.91
N ILE A 10 27.99 48.49 41.04
CA ILE A 10 28.75 49.55 40.31
C ILE A 10 29.21 48.92 38.97
N LEU A 11 29.44 49.58 37.83
CA LEU A 11 28.65 50.37 36.86
C LEU A 11 29.65 50.73 35.71
N LEU A 12 29.30 50.50 34.41
CA LEU A 12 29.75 51.19 33.14
C LEU A 12 31.27 51.28 32.77
N VAL A 13 31.79 51.46 31.52
CA VAL A 13 31.48 51.20 30.09
C VAL A 13 32.67 51.78 29.23
N VAL A 14 32.84 51.29 27.97
CA VAL A 14 33.58 51.83 26.78
C VAL A 14 34.87 51.11 26.28
N VAL A 15 34.66 50.17 25.34
CA VAL A 15 35.17 50.04 23.93
C VAL A 15 36.56 50.56 23.52
N ALA A 16 37.43 49.70 22.96
CA ALA A 16 37.83 49.68 21.52
C ALA A 16 38.97 48.67 21.17
N SER A 17 38.60 47.68 20.34
CA SER A 17 39.34 47.06 19.20
C SER A 17 40.80 46.59 19.31
N THR A 18 41.02 45.27 19.14
CA THR A 18 41.86 44.71 18.06
C THR A 18 41.62 43.19 17.86
N ALA A 19 41.41 42.81 16.60
CA ALA A 19 41.71 41.52 15.96
C ALA A 19 40.94 40.23 16.35
N TRP A 20 40.08 39.83 15.41
CA TRP A 20 39.56 38.47 15.16
C TRP A 20 40.71 37.45 15.03
N PRO A 21 40.54 36.20 15.51
CA PRO A 21 40.61 35.10 14.55
C PRO A 21 39.38 34.21 14.63
N ALA A 22 38.89 33.85 13.45
CA ALA A 22 37.68 33.09 13.27
C ALA A 22 37.97 31.64 13.66
N ARG A 23 37.52 31.22 14.84
CA ARG A 23 37.12 29.83 15.05
C ARG A 23 35.59 29.81 15.00
N ARG A 24 35.06 29.43 13.83
CA ARG A 24 33.84 28.63 13.83
C ARG A 24 34.18 27.39 14.65
N GLU A 25 33.81 27.38 15.92
CA GLU A 25 33.61 26.12 16.62
C GLU A 25 32.56 25.36 15.82
N GLN A 26 33.02 24.38 15.06
CA GLN A 26 32.17 23.33 14.54
C GLN A 26 31.48 22.73 15.77
N GLN A 27 30.17 22.95 15.92
CA GLN A 27 29.38 22.13 16.81
C GLN A 27 29.65 20.67 16.40
N PRO A 28 30.17 19.82 17.29
CA PRO A 28 30.35 18.42 16.96
C PRO A 28 28.97 17.87 16.63
N SER A 29 28.84 17.19 15.48
CA SER A 29 27.68 16.35 15.22
C SER A 29 27.43 15.48 16.45
N SER A 30 26.27 15.62 17.09
CA SER A 30 26.01 15.01 18.41
C SER A 30 25.90 13.48 18.38
N ILE A 31 25.87 12.91 17.18
CA ILE A 31 25.75 11.48 16.88
C ILE A 31 27.07 11.00 16.21
N PRO A 32 27.67 9.88 16.66
CA PRO A 32 28.80 9.23 15.99
C PRO A 32 28.55 8.94 14.50
N ARG A 33 29.61 8.94 13.68
CA ARG A 33 29.49 8.77 12.21
C ARG A 33 28.70 7.53 11.77
N GLN A 34 28.90 6.39 12.44
CA GLN A 34 28.15 5.16 12.20
C GLN A 34 26.67 5.32 12.51
N GLN A 35 26.34 5.93 13.65
CA GLN A 35 24.97 6.22 14.03
C GLN A 35 24.30 7.24 13.08
N CYS A 36 25.03 8.21 12.53
CA CYS A 36 24.48 9.09 11.49
C CYS A 36 24.11 8.31 10.22
N ALA A 37 24.99 7.41 9.76
CA ALA A 37 24.70 6.58 8.58
C ALA A 37 23.51 5.65 8.84
N LEU A 38 23.45 5.01 10.01
CA LEU A 38 22.33 4.16 10.39
C LEU A 38 21.03 4.94 10.58
N HIS A 39 21.08 6.15 11.15
CA HIS A 39 19.94 7.04 11.27
C HIS A 39 19.38 7.39 9.88
N ALA A 40 20.25 7.75 8.94
CA ALA A 40 19.85 8.03 7.57
C ALA A 40 19.19 6.81 6.91
N LEU A 41 19.79 5.63 7.03
CA LEU A 41 19.22 4.38 6.51
C LEU A 41 17.84 4.08 7.11
N ASN A 42 17.70 4.20 8.43
CA ASN A 42 16.45 3.93 9.14
C ASN A 42 15.34 4.96 8.85
N ARG A 43 15.69 6.19 8.45
CA ARG A 43 14.71 7.24 8.15
C ARG A 43 14.34 7.31 6.68
N LEU A 44 15.28 7.07 5.77
CA LEU A 44 15.07 7.22 4.32
C LEU A 44 14.72 5.90 3.63
N THR A 45 14.89 4.75 4.29
CA THR A 45 14.61 3.43 3.71
C THR A 45 13.65 2.62 4.59
N PHE A 46 13.24 1.44 4.11
CA PHE A 46 12.53 0.45 4.91
C PHE A 46 13.46 -0.33 5.87
N GLY A 47 14.69 0.13 6.11
CA GLY A 47 15.69 -0.51 6.96
C GLY A 47 16.94 -0.91 6.16
N ALA A 48 18.07 -1.04 6.86
CA ALA A 48 19.32 -1.43 6.24
C ALA A 48 19.32 -2.91 5.82
N ARG A 49 19.94 -3.20 4.67
CA ARG A 49 20.35 -4.56 4.28
C ARG A 49 21.78 -4.84 4.70
N PRO A 50 22.20 -6.12 4.76
CA PRO A 50 23.61 -6.47 4.86
C PRO A 50 24.44 -5.72 3.80
N GLY A 51 25.46 -4.97 4.23
CA GLY A 51 26.33 -4.17 3.35
C GLY A 51 25.91 -2.71 3.13
N ASP A 52 24.66 -2.32 3.48
CA ASP A 52 24.19 -0.95 3.26
C ASP A 52 24.93 0.06 4.13
N LEU A 53 25.19 -0.27 5.39
CA LEU A 53 25.88 0.63 6.32
C LEU A 53 27.30 0.92 5.84
N GLU A 54 28.03 -0.10 5.42
CA GLU A 54 29.38 0.01 4.87
C GLU A 54 29.40 0.82 3.57
N ARG A 55 28.41 0.61 2.71
CA ARG A 55 28.20 1.39 1.48
C ARG A 55 27.97 2.88 1.77
N VAL A 56 27.11 3.20 2.75
CA VAL A 56 26.85 4.59 3.13
C VAL A 56 28.07 5.22 3.79
N LEU A 57 28.77 4.50 4.66
CA LEU A 57 29.97 5.00 5.34
C LEU A 57 31.12 5.30 4.37
N SER A 58 31.31 4.43 3.38
CA SER A 58 32.33 4.60 2.33
C SER A 58 32.00 5.72 1.35
N MET A 59 30.73 5.85 0.95
CA MET A 59 30.26 6.93 0.07
C MET A 59 30.26 8.29 0.79
N GLY A 60 29.91 8.30 2.08
CA GLY A 60 29.59 9.50 2.86
C GLY A 60 28.08 9.79 2.85
N VAL A 61 27.52 10.02 4.04
CA VAL A 61 26.08 10.16 4.28
C VAL A 61 25.43 11.22 3.39
N ASP A 62 26.01 12.41 3.28
CA ASP A 62 25.44 13.50 2.47
C ASP A 62 25.36 13.17 0.97
N LYS A 63 26.40 12.49 0.45
CA LYS A 63 26.42 12.05 -0.95
C LYS A 63 25.39 10.97 -1.20
N TRP A 64 25.23 10.06 -0.25
CA TRP A 64 24.21 9.02 -0.31
C TRP A 64 22.79 9.60 -0.24
N ILE A 65 22.52 10.54 0.67
CA ILE A 65 21.23 11.26 0.72
C ILE A 65 20.95 11.98 -0.61
N ASN A 66 21.96 12.62 -1.20
CA ASN A 66 21.80 13.24 -2.51
C ASN A 66 21.46 12.20 -3.60
N LEU A 67 22.08 11.02 -3.57
CA LEU A 67 21.75 9.94 -4.50
C LEU A 67 20.30 9.48 -4.34
N GLU A 68 19.83 9.27 -3.11
CA GLU A 68 18.43 8.88 -2.81
C GLU A 68 17.39 9.93 -3.23
N LEU A 69 17.74 11.22 -3.14
CA LEU A 69 16.89 12.31 -3.65
C LEU A 69 16.77 12.29 -5.19
N HIS A 70 17.63 11.55 -5.88
CA HIS A 70 17.70 11.42 -7.34
C HIS A 70 17.58 9.96 -7.79
N PRO A 71 16.41 9.30 -7.57
CA PRO A 71 16.22 7.88 -7.86
C PRO A 71 16.44 7.53 -9.34
N GLU A 72 16.30 8.49 -10.25
CA GLU A 72 16.65 8.34 -11.66
C GLU A 72 18.12 7.97 -11.91
N ARG A 73 19.01 8.20 -10.94
CA ARG A 73 20.44 7.87 -10.99
C ARG A 73 20.77 6.49 -10.40
N ILE A 74 19.79 5.83 -9.78
CA ILE A 74 19.96 4.54 -9.12
C ILE A 74 19.43 3.45 -10.06
N ASP A 75 20.29 2.48 -10.37
CA ASP A 75 19.87 1.28 -11.12
C ASP A 75 18.96 0.40 -10.25
N ASP A 76 17.84 -0.01 -10.83
CA ASP A 76 16.83 -0.86 -10.17
C ASP A 76 16.40 -2.01 -11.10
N SER A 77 17.28 -2.39 -12.04
CA SER A 77 17.07 -3.45 -13.03
C SER A 77 16.81 -4.83 -12.39
N SER A 78 17.43 -5.10 -11.23
CA SER A 78 17.20 -6.28 -10.40
C SER A 78 15.74 -6.37 -9.94
N LEU A 79 15.18 -5.28 -9.39
CA LEU A 79 13.78 -5.22 -9.01
C LEU A 79 12.87 -5.37 -10.23
N ALA A 80 13.18 -4.69 -11.34
CA ALA A 80 12.41 -4.82 -12.57
C ALA A 80 12.31 -6.28 -13.01
N THR A 81 13.40 -7.05 -12.91
CA THR A 81 13.42 -8.48 -13.21
C THR A 81 12.46 -9.28 -12.32
N ARG A 82 12.41 -8.97 -11.01
CA ARG A 82 11.49 -9.63 -10.06
C ARG A 82 10.02 -9.32 -10.37
N LEU A 83 9.72 -8.06 -10.70
CA LEU A 83 8.37 -7.60 -10.98
C LEU A 83 7.81 -8.09 -12.34
N ARG A 84 8.66 -8.51 -13.28
CA ARG A 84 8.21 -9.04 -14.59
C ARG A 84 7.29 -10.25 -14.49
N ASN A 85 7.35 -10.98 -13.38
CA ASN A 85 6.51 -12.16 -13.16
C ASN A 85 5.11 -11.83 -12.63
N LEU A 86 4.81 -10.55 -12.38
CA LEU A 86 3.51 -10.07 -11.93
C LEU A 86 2.86 -9.32 -13.09
N SER A 87 2.14 -10.03 -13.96
CA SER A 87 1.75 -9.49 -15.27
C SER A 87 0.80 -8.29 -15.17
N THR A 88 -0.09 -8.29 -14.17
CA THR A 88 -1.11 -7.24 -13.95
C THR A 88 -0.48 -5.87 -13.70
N LEU A 89 0.73 -5.82 -13.13
CA LEU A 89 1.45 -4.57 -12.89
C LEU A 89 1.77 -3.80 -14.18
N SER A 90 1.80 -4.48 -15.33
CA SER A 90 2.04 -3.89 -16.64
C SER A 90 0.77 -3.62 -17.45
N MET A 91 -0.37 -4.15 -17.02
CA MET A 91 -1.65 -4.02 -17.72
C MET A 91 -2.32 -2.67 -17.45
N SER A 92 -3.14 -2.21 -18.40
CA SER A 92 -4.15 -1.19 -18.15
C SER A 92 -5.31 -1.77 -17.32
N PRO A 93 -6.08 -0.93 -16.60
CA PRO A 93 -7.29 -1.38 -15.92
C PRO A 93 -8.27 -2.13 -16.82
N GLU A 94 -8.44 -1.68 -18.07
CA GLU A 94 -9.28 -2.35 -19.08
C GLU A 94 -8.77 -3.76 -19.35
N GLN A 95 -7.48 -3.92 -19.61
CA GLN A 95 -6.86 -5.23 -19.85
C GLN A 95 -6.98 -6.15 -18.64
N MET A 96 -6.83 -5.63 -17.41
CA MET A 96 -7.02 -6.43 -16.21
C MET A 96 -8.46 -6.92 -16.08
N VAL A 97 -9.45 -6.09 -16.38
CA VAL A 97 -10.86 -6.50 -16.40
C VAL A 97 -11.16 -7.50 -17.52
N GLU A 98 -10.55 -7.34 -18.69
CA GLU A 98 -10.73 -8.27 -19.81
C GLU A 98 -10.14 -9.65 -19.49
N THR A 99 -8.90 -9.71 -18.99
CA THR A 99 -8.20 -10.97 -18.67
C THR A 99 -8.72 -11.61 -17.37
N PHE A 100 -9.04 -10.80 -16.36
CA PHE A 100 -9.52 -11.24 -15.05
C PHE A 100 -10.90 -10.63 -14.77
N PRO A 101 -11.99 -11.22 -15.31
CA PRO A 101 -13.30 -10.57 -15.32
C PRO A 101 -13.96 -10.48 -13.95
N PRO A 102 -14.45 -9.30 -13.53
CA PRO A 102 -15.31 -9.18 -12.37
C PRO A 102 -16.71 -9.74 -12.66
N VAL A 103 -17.47 -10.01 -11.59
CA VAL A 103 -18.83 -10.57 -11.68
C VAL A 103 -19.75 -9.75 -12.59
N ALA A 104 -19.58 -8.42 -12.65
CA ALA A 104 -20.36 -7.55 -13.53
C ALA A 104 -20.17 -7.85 -15.02
N VAL A 105 -18.93 -8.15 -15.44
CA VAL A 105 -18.61 -8.53 -16.82
C VAL A 105 -19.16 -9.92 -17.13
N ILE A 106 -19.01 -10.87 -16.21
CA ILE A 106 -19.57 -12.22 -16.34
C ILE A 106 -21.09 -12.18 -16.50
N LYS A 107 -21.78 -11.32 -15.75
CA LYS A 107 -23.21 -11.06 -15.91
C LYS A 107 -23.57 -10.46 -17.27
N ALA A 108 -22.73 -9.58 -17.82
CA ALA A 108 -22.97 -9.03 -19.16
C ALA A 108 -22.80 -10.09 -20.27
N VAL A 109 -21.80 -10.97 -20.13
CA VAL A 109 -21.56 -12.10 -21.04
C VAL A 109 -22.71 -13.10 -20.97
N SER A 110 -23.20 -13.46 -19.79
CA SER A 110 -24.34 -14.39 -19.64
C SER A 110 -25.63 -13.85 -20.28
N GLN A 111 -25.75 -12.53 -20.42
CA GLN A 111 -26.85 -11.83 -21.08
C GLN A 111 -26.61 -11.59 -22.58
N GLY A 112 -25.52 -12.10 -23.16
CA GLY A 112 -25.17 -11.91 -24.56
C GLY A 112 -24.77 -10.48 -24.93
N ARG A 113 -24.46 -9.62 -23.95
CA ARG A 113 -24.06 -8.22 -24.17
C ARG A 113 -22.58 -8.05 -24.43
N HIS A 114 -21.77 -9.08 -24.14
CA HIS A 114 -20.34 -9.09 -24.35
C HIS A 114 -19.92 -10.47 -24.90
N PRO A 115 -19.07 -10.54 -25.95
CA PRO A 115 -18.58 -11.81 -26.46
C PRO A 115 -17.59 -12.47 -25.50
N LEU A 116 -17.38 -13.78 -25.67
CA LEU A 116 -16.29 -14.49 -25.01
C LEU A 116 -14.93 -14.10 -25.63
N PRO A 117 -13.84 -14.09 -24.85
CA PRO A 117 -12.51 -13.79 -25.37
C PRO A 117 -12.03 -14.83 -26.39
N LEU A 118 -11.10 -14.41 -27.25
CA LEU A 118 -10.49 -15.24 -28.28
C LEU A 118 -9.41 -16.16 -27.72
N ASP A 119 -8.64 -15.69 -26.73
CA ASP A 119 -7.60 -16.45 -26.06
C ASP A 119 -8.17 -17.68 -25.34
N VAL A 120 -7.42 -18.78 -25.35
CA VAL A 120 -7.88 -20.06 -24.83
C VAL A 120 -7.92 -20.07 -23.30
N GLU A 121 -6.91 -19.49 -22.64
CA GLU A 121 -6.82 -19.42 -21.18
C GLU A 121 -7.87 -18.45 -20.64
N GLU A 122 -7.99 -17.27 -21.22
CA GLU A 122 -9.03 -16.29 -20.84
C GLU A 122 -10.43 -16.90 -21.04
N ARG A 123 -10.68 -17.59 -22.15
CA ARG A 123 -11.98 -18.24 -22.39
C ARG A 123 -12.28 -19.30 -21.33
N ALA A 124 -11.28 -20.04 -20.86
CA ALA A 124 -11.45 -21.00 -19.79
C ALA A 124 -11.87 -20.31 -18.48
N ILE A 125 -11.21 -19.19 -18.13
CA ILE A 125 -11.60 -18.35 -16.98
C ILE A 125 -13.06 -17.90 -17.11
N TYR A 126 -13.46 -17.34 -18.25
CA TYR A 126 -14.85 -16.89 -18.46
C TYR A 126 -15.86 -18.04 -18.35
N ARG A 127 -15.54 -19.23 -18.89
CA ARG A 127 -16.42 -20.41 -18.79
C ARG A 127 -16.57 -20.87 -17.35
N ALA A 128 -15.46 -20.97 -16.60
CA ALA A 128 -15.47 -21.33 -15.19
C ALA A 128 -16.32 -20.33 -14.37
N GLN A 129 -16.15 -19.04 -14.62
CA GLN A 129 -16.88 -17.99 -13.90
C GLN A 129 -18.37 -17.90 -14.29
N LEU A 130 -18.72 -18.14 -15.56
CA LEU A 130 -20.12 -18.25 -16.00
C LEU A 130 -20.85 -19.40 -15.29
N GLU A 131 -20.18 -20.53 -15.12
CA GLU A 131 -20.76 -21.66 -14.40
C GLU A 131 -20.96 -21.34 -12.91
N TRP A 132 -19.97 -20.73 -12.27
CA TRP A 132 -20.10 -20.28 -10.88
C TRP A 132 -21.26 -19.29 -10.71
N TYR A 133 -21.42 -18.38 -11.68
CA TYR A 133 -22.49 -17.40 -11.67
C TYR A 133 -23.88 -18.05 -11.79
N ARG A 134 -24.03 -19.09 -12.61
CA ARG A 134 -25.27 -19.88 -12.72
C ARG A 134 -25.59 -20.60 -11.43
N ASP A 135 -24.63 -21.34 -10.86
CA ASP A 135 -24.80 -22.04 -9.57
C ASP A 135 -25.24 -21.07 -8.47
N LYS A 136 -24.65 -19.87 -8.45
CA LYS A 136 -25.02 -18.84 -7.47
C LYS A 136 -26.48 -18.38 -7.66
N GLN A 137 -26.92 -18.17 -8.91
CA GLN A 137 -28.31 -17.79 -9.19
C GLN A 137 -29.29 -18.88 -8.79
N GLU A 138 -29.02 -20.15 -9.13
CA GLU A 138 -29.89 -21.27 -8.77
C GLU A 138 -30.02 -21.46 -7.26
N ASN A 139 -28.92 -21.27 -6.53
CA ASN A 139 -28.91 -21.31 -5.07
C ASN A 139 -29.69 -20.16 -4.43
N GLU A 140 -29.59 -18.95 -4.99
CA GLU A 140 -30.38 -17.79 -4.54
C GLU A 140 -31.87 -18.00 -4.82
N ASP A 141 -32.24 -18.50 -6.02
CA ASP A 141 -33.62 -18.79 -6.40
C ASP A 141 -34.24 -19.90 -5.53
N SER A 142 -33.47 -20.94 -5.19
CA SER A 142 -33.92 -22.02 -4.29
C SER A 142 -34.19 -21.49 -2.87
N LYS A 143 -33.31 -20.62 -2.35
CA LYS A 143 -33.53 -19.96 -1.05
C LYS A 143 -34.78 -19.09 -1.03
N VAL A 144 -35.07 -18.38 -2.12
CA VAL A 144 -36.24 -17.49 -2.23
C VAL A 144 -37.54 -18.27 -2.44
N THR A 145 -37.52 -19.34 -3.24
CA THR A 145 -38.72 -20.11 -3.59
C THR A 145 -39.12 -21.15 -2.55
N GLY A 146 -38.30 -21.37 -1.51
CA GLY A 146 -38.53 -22.39 -0.48
C GLY A 146 -38.53 -23.83 -1.03
N ARG A 147 -38.18 -24.00 -2.31
CA ARG A 147 -37.87 -25.31 -2.87
C ARG A 147 -36.52 -25.71 -2.29
N GLN A 148 -36.41 -26.94 -1.78
CA GLN A 148 -35.09 -27.53 -1.55
C GLN A 148 -34.28 -27.28 -2.82
N ALA A 149 -33.10 -26.69 -2.67
CA ALA A 149 -32.15 -26.64 -3.75
C ALA A 149 -31.93 -28.09 -4.16
N HIS A 150 -32.51 -28.51 -5.29
CA HIS A 150 -31.97 -29.64 -6.00
C HIS A 150 -30.66 -29.13 -6.57
N SER A 151 -29.62 -29.12 -5.73
CA SER A 151 -28.29 -29.15 -6.28
C SER A 151 -28.27 -30.37 -7.21
N PRO A 152 -27.83 -30.25 -8.46
CA PRO A 152 -27.47 -31.43 -9.26
C PRO A 152 -26.45 -32.32 -8.52
N LEU A 153 -25.86 -31.79 -7.44
CA LEU A 153 -24.85 -32.39 -6.58
C LEU A 153 -25.39 -33.02 -5.29
N ASP A 154 -26.69 -32.94 -4.99
CA ASP A 154 -27.26 -33.49 -3.73
C ASP A 154 -28.41 -34.49 -3.93
N SER A 155 -28.64 -34.96 -5.17
CA SER A 155 -29.36 -36.23 -5.39
C SER A 155 -28.43 -37.41 -5.11
N GLY A 156 -27.91 -37.48 -3.89
CA GLY A 156 -27.37 -38.69 -3.28
C GLY A 156 -28.51 -39.64 -2.89
N GLY A 157 -29.34 -40.01 -3.86
CA GLY A 157 -30.18 -41.20 -3.76
C GLY A 157 -29.33 -42.37 -4.26
N GLU A 158 -29.18 -43.40 -3.42
CA GLU A 158 -28.45 -44.66 -3.62
C GLU A 158 -28.67 -45.31 -5.01
N THR A 159 -28.04 -44.75 -6.04
CA THR A 159 -28.01 -45.27 -7.40
C THR A 159 -26.59 -45.03 -7.93
N GLY A 160 -26.00 -46.06 -8.56
CA GLY A 160 -24.56 -46.19 -8.85
C GLY A 160 -23.89 -45.09 -9.69
N ALA A 161 -24.60 -44.04 -10.11
CA ALA A 161 -24.05 -42.90 -10.84
C ALA A 161 -23.23 -41.95 -9.94
N GLY A 162 -23.61 -41.75 -8.68
CA GLY A 162 -22.89 -40.88 -7.74
C GLY A 162 -21.51 -41.43 -7.33
N GLY A 163 -21.41 -42.76 -7.18
CA GLY A 163 -20.14 -43.45 -6.93
C GLY A 163 -19.20 -43.45 -8.13
N LEU A 164 -19.73 -43.58 -9.35
CA LEU A 164 -18.90 -43.49 -10.56
C LEU A 164 -18.32 -42.08 -10.75
N ASN A 165 -19.12 -41.04 -10.49
CA ASN A 165 -18.67 -39.65 -10.64
C ASN A 165 -17.58 -39.30 -9.63
N SER A 166 -17.73 -39.73 -8.37
CA SER A 166 -16.69 -39.53 -7.34
C SER A 166 -15.42 -40.35 -7.61
N MET A 167 -15.53 -41.55 -8.20
CA MET A 167 -14.38 -42.34 -8.64
C MET A 167 -13.69 -41.75 -9.87
N LEU A 168 -14.44 -41.18 -10.82
CA LEU A 168 -13.88 -40.46 -11.97
C LEU A 168 -13.17 -39.17 -11.52
N GLU A 169 -13.75 -38.45 -10.56
CA GLU A 169 -13.14 -37.27 -9.94
C GLU A 169 -11.83 -37.60 -9.22
N SER A 170 -11.80 -38.67 -8.42
CA SER A 170 -10.57 -39.10 -7.75
C SER A 170 -9.51 -39.54 -8.75
N ALA A 171 -9.91 -40.24 -9.83
CA ALA A 171 -9.01 -40.63 -10.92
C ALA A 171 -8.46 -39.41 -11.70
N HIS A 172 -9.28 -38.39 -11.98
CA HIS A 172 -8.83 -37.15 -12.62
C HIS A 172 -7.86 -36.37 -11.72
N ARG A 173 -8.18 -36.22 -10.44
CA ARG A 173 -7.31 -35.58 -9.43
C ARG A 173 -5.96 -36.29 -9.38
N GLU A 174 -5.96 -37.60 -9.15
CA GLU A 174 -4.75 -38.40 -9.06
C GLU A 174 -3.91 -38.30 -10.34
N ARG A 175 -4.55 -38.41 -11.52
CA ARG A 175 -3.86 -38.26 -12.80
C ARG A 175 -3.17 -36.92 -12.93
N ILE A 176 -3.82 -35.81 -12.58
CA ILE A 176 -3.25 -34.45 -12.69
C ILE A 176 -1.99 -34.32 -11.84
N PHE A 177 -1.99 -34.80 -10.59
CA PHE A 177 -0.81 -34.71 -9.72
C PHE A 177 0.38 -35.53 -10.22
N HIS A 178 0.14 -36.62 -10.95
CA HIS A 178 1.18 -37.45 -11.57
C HIS A 178 1.76 -36.86 -12.88
N LEU A 179 1.13 -35.83 -13.45
CA LEU A 179 1.65 -35.17 -14.65
C LEU A 179 2.84 -34.24 -14.31
N PRO A 180 3.81 -34.09 -15.22
CA PRO A 180 4.82 -33.04 -15.13
C PRO A 180 4.17 -31.65 -15.06
N PRO A 181 4.76 -30.65 -14.35
CA PRO A 181 4.13 -29.35 -14.13
C PRO A 181 3.56 -28.69 -15.39
N GLY A 182 4.32 -28.70 -16.51
CA GLY A 182 3.86 -28.13 -17.78
C GLY A 182 2.62 -28.79 -18.40
N GLN A 183 2.33 -30.05 -18.06
CA GLN A 183 1.17 -30.81 -18.56
C GLN A 183 -0.04 -30.70 -17.63
N ARG A 184 0.15 -30.35 -16.35
CA ARG A 184 -0.94 -30.22 -15.37
C ARG A 184 -1.95 -29.18 -15.80
N MET A 185 -1.47 -28.01 -16.23
CA MET A 185 -2.34 -26.92 -16.68
C MET A 185 -3.19 -27.33 -17.89
N ILE A 186 -2.57 -28.00 -18.88
CA ILE A 186 -3.29 -28.50 -20.06
C ILE A 186 -4.43 -29.43 -19.63
N ALA A 187 -4.14 -30.40 -18.76
CA ALA A 187 -5.14 -31.34 -18.26
C ALA A 187 -6.27 -30.64 -17.48
N ILE A 188 -5.97 -29.60 -16.70
CA ILE A 188 -6.99 -28.81 -15.99
C ILE A 188 -7.88 -28.04 -16.97
N LEU A 189 -7.29 -27.42 -18.00
CA LEU A 189 -8.03 -26.65 -19.01
C LEU A 189 -8.90 -27.54 -19.93
N GLU A 190 -8.56 -28.82 -20.06
CA GLU A 190 -9.35 -29.83 -20.79
C GLU A 190 -10.59 -30.31 -20.01
N LEU A 191 -10.60 -30.18 -18.68
CA LEU A 191 -11.77 -30.51 -17.86
C LEU A 191 -12.95 -29.58 -18.20
N SER A 192 -14.18 -30.08 -18.02
CA SER A 192 -15.37 -29.23 -18.08
C SER A 192 -15.39 -28.21 -16.92
N ALA A 193 -16.06 -27.07 -17.10
CA ALA A 193 -16.14 -26.05 -16.05
C ALA A 193 -16.65 -26.58 -14.68
N PRO A 194 -17.66 -27.46 -14.61
CA PRO A 194 -18.06 -28.07 -13.34
C PRO A 194 -17.00 -28.99 -12.72
N GLU A 195 -16.21 -29.71 -13.52
CA GLU A 195 -15.09 -30.53 -13.04
C GLU A 195 -13.94 -29.66 -12.53
N GLN A 196 -13.61 -28.57 -13.23
CA GLN A 196 -12.60 -27.60 -12.78
C GLN A 196 -12.95 -27.03 -11.42
N GLN A 197 -14.20 -26.56 -11.23
CA GLN A 197 -14.62 -26.00 -9.95
C GLN A 197 -14.59 -27.02 -8.81
N ARG A 198 -15.05 -28.25 -9.05
CA ARG A 198 -15.00 -29.33 -8.05
C ARG A 198 -13.57 -29.65 -7.66
N LEU A 199 -12.67 -29.79 -8.63
CA LEU A 199 -11.25 -30.02 -8.38
C LEU A 199 -10.69 -28.91 -7.49
N LEU A 200 -10.79 -27.65 -7.92
CA LEU A 200 -10.16 -26.51 -7.23
C LEU A 200 -10.74 -26.27 -5.83
N ARG A 201 -12.05 -26.44 -5.61
CA ARG A 201 -12.66 -26.31 -4.28
C ARG A 201 -12.29 -27.44 -3.32
N SER A 202 -11.89 -28.60 -3.85
CA SER A 202 -11.54 -29.79 -3.06
C SER A 202 -10.06 -29.86 -2.64
N LEU A 203 -9.22 -28.95 -3.15
CA LEU A 203 -7.80 -28.94 -2.85
C LEU A 203 -7.56 -28.37 -1.45
N THR A 204 -6.68 -29.04 -0.69
CA THR A 204 -6.09 -28.47 0.52
C THR A 204 -5.04 -27.42 0.17
N ALA A 205 -4.58 -26.64 1.17
CA ALA A 205 -3.50 -25.68 0.96
C ALA A 205 -2.18 -26.34 0.51
N GLU A 206 -1.88 -27.53 1.05
CA GLU A 206 -0.71 -28.32 0.68
C GLU A 206 -0.80 -28.81 -0.76
N GLU A 207 -1.97 -29.31 -1.17
CA GLU A 207 -2.19 -29.78 -2.53
C GLU A 207 -2.23 -28.64 -3.55
N THR A 208 -2.76 -27.48 -3.17
CA THR A 208 -2.71 -26.27 -4.00
C THR A 208 -1.26 -25.87 -4.26
N SER A 209 -0.44 -25.84 -3.20
CA SER A 209 1.00 -25.55 -3.30
C SER A 209 1.73 -26.59 -4.15
N ALA A 210 1.40 -27.88 -4.00
CA ALA A 210 1.98 -28.96 -4.79
C ALA A 210 1.57 -28.90 -6.27
N LEU A 211 0.33 -28.46 -6.56
CA LEU A 211 -0.18 -28.28 -7.91
C LEU A 211 0.53 -27.13 -8.64
N GLU A 212 0.75 -26.02 -7.92
CA GLU A 212 1.43 -24.81 -8.41
C GLU A 212 2.95 -24.97 -8.57
N MET A 213 3.52 -25.95 -7.87
CA MET A 213 4.95 -26.23 -7.91
C MET A 213 5.40 -26.53 -9.34
N GLY A 214 6.37 -25.75 -9.83
CA GLY A 214 6.92 -25.87 -11.18
C GLY A 214 6.06 -25.27 -12.30
N LEU A 215 4.87 -24.71 -11.99
CA LEU A 215 4.12 -23.91 -12.95
C LEU A 215 4.84 -22.59 -13.25
N LEU A 216 4.71 -22.13 -14.49
CA LEU A 216 5.14 -20.79 -14.91
C LEU A 216 4.26 -19.72 -14.25
N PRO A 217 4.72 -18.46 -14.09
CA PRO A 217 3.93 -17.38 -13.49
C PRO A 217 2.54 -17.24 -14.10
N ARG A 218 2.46 -17.18 -15.45
CA ARG A 218 1.18 -17.09 -16.18
C ARG A 218 0.25 -18.27 -15.90
N GLN A 219 0.78 -19.48 -15.74
CA GLN A 219 -0.03 -20.65 -15.41
C GLN A 219 -0.59 -20.56 -13.98
N ARG A 220 0.17 -20.02 -13.03
CA ARG A 220 -0.33 -19.78 -11.66
C ARG A 220 -1.43 -18.72 -11.64
N GLU A 221 -1.25 -17.63 -12.39
CA GLU A 221 -2.30 -16.62 -12.59
C GLU A 221 -3.59 -17.26 -13.14
N THR A 222 -3.49 -18.04 -14.21
CA THR A 222 -4.64 -18.73 -14.83
C THR A 222 -5.30 -19.71 -13.86
N LEU A 223 -4.52 -20.51 -13.12
CA LEU A 223 -5.05 -21.44 -12.12
C LEU A 223 -5.87 -20.72 -11.04
N MET A 224 -5.31 -19.63 -10.51
CA MET A 224 -5.96 -18.80 -9.51
C MET A 224 -7.21 -18.12 -10.08
N ALA A 225 -7.13 -17.61 -11.32
CA ALA A 225 -8.22 -16.90 -11.99
C ALA A 225 -9.43 -17.78 -12.32
N LEU A 226 -9.24 -19.10 -12.48
CA LEU A 226 -10.37 -20.03 -12.65
C LEU A 226 -11.35 -19.96 -11.47
N SER A 227 -10.86 -19.70 -10.25
CA SER A 227 -11.70 -19.57 -9.05
C SER A 227 -11.90 -18.13 -8.60
N HIS A 228 -10.83 -17.31 -8.64
CA HIS A 228 -10.78 -15.99 -8.02
C HIS A 228 -10.04 -14.97 -8.94
N PRO A 229 -10.63 -14.57 -10.08
CA PRO A 229 -9.97 -13.69 -11.05
C PRO A 229 -9.56 -12.35 -10.43
N GLU A 230 -10.45 -11.69 -9.68
CA GLU A 230 -10.14 -10.39 -9.06
C GLU A 230 -8.96 -10.49 -8.07
N GLN A 231 -8.80 -11.66 -7.43
CA GLN A 231 -7.76 -11.88 -6.43
C GLN A 231 -6.36 -11.98 -7.07
N VAL A 232 -6.25 -12.31 -8.36
CA VAL A 232 -4.97 -12.23 -9.10
C VAL A 232 -4.51 -10.78 -9.15
N VAL A 233 -5.40 -9.86 -9.57
CA VAL A 233 -5.10 -8.42 -9.66
C VAL A 233 -4.72 -7.84 -8.30
N VAL A 234 -5.51 -8.13 -7.27
CA VAL A 234 -5.24 -7.68 -5.89
C VAL A 234 -3.93 -8.26 -5.37
N GLY A 235 -3.73 -9.57 -5.54
CA GLY A 235 -2.57 -10.29 -5.02
C GLY A 235 -1.28 -9.76 -5.62
N GLU A 236 -1.25 -9.53 -6.93
CA GLU A 236 -0.08 -9.00 -7.62
C GLU A 236 0.19 -7.52 -7.33
N LEU A 237 -0.84 -6.69 -7.13
CA LEU A 237 -0.68 -5.33 -6.64
C LEU A 237 0.04 -5.30 -5.28
N VAL A 238 -0.46 -6.10 -4.33
CA VAL A 238 0.12 -6.24 -2.98
C VAL A 238 1.52 -6.84 -3.03
N ALA A 239 1.74 -7.86 -3.85
CA ALA A 239 3.05 -8.48 -4.06
C ALA A 239 4.05 -7.46 -4.62
N GLY A 240 3.68 -6.73 -5.66
CA GLY A 240 4.52 -5.71 -6.28
C GLY A 240 4.91 -4.62 -5.28
N ARG A 241 3.98 -4.23 -4.42
CA ARG A 241 4.22 -3.27 -3.34
C ARG A 241 5.27 -3.73 -2.35
N LEU A 242 5.10 -4.94 -1.82
CA LEU A 242 6.03 -5.55 -0.86
C LEU A 242 7.40 -5.75 -1.50
N LEU A 243 7.45 -6.27 -2.73
CA LEU A 243 8.71 -6.47 -3.45
C LEU A 243 9.44 -5.15 -3.71
N ARG A 244 8.75 -4.03 -4.02
CA ARG A 244 9.40 -2.71 -4.13
C ARG A 244 10.01 -2.27 -2.80
N ASN A 245 9.26 -2.36 -1.71
CA ASN A 245 9.70 -1.93 -0.39
C ASN A 245 10.90 -2.76 0.11
N ILE A 246 10.89 -4.07 -0.17
CA ILE A 246 11.97 -4.99 0.20
C ILE A 246 13.17 -4.83 -0.75
N TYR A 247 12.96 -4.86 -2.07
CA TYR A 247 14.02 -5.05 -3.08
C TYR A 247 14.57 -3.82 -3.77
N SER A 248 13.82 -2.73 -3.85
CA SER A 248 14.27 -1.57 -4.61
C SER A 248 15.56 -1.00 -4.02
N GLU A 249 16.48 -0.60 -4.89
CA GLU A 249 17.61 0.24 -4.47
C GLU A 249 17.19 1.72 -4.35
N ARG A 250 16.03 2.11 -4.91
CA ARG A 250 15.46 3.47 -4.82
C ARG A 250 14.60 3.61 -3.57
N GLN A 251 15.22 3.43 -2.40
CA GLN A 251 14.48 3.28 -1.15
C GLN A 251 13.71 4.54 -0.74
N LEU A 252 14.27 5.73 -0.93
CA LEU A 252 13.52 6.96 -0.65
C LEU A 252 12.30 7.13 -1.57
N GLU A 253 12.37 6.70 -2.85
CA GLU A 253 11.22 6.68 -3.76
C GLU A 253 10.13 5.73 -3.23
N ALA A 254 10.50 4.54 -2.75
CA ALA A 254 9.55 3.57 -2.19
C ALA A 254 8.87 4.12 -0.91
N VAL A 255 9.66 4.68 0.01
CA VAL A 255 9.15 5.34 1.24
C VAL A 255 8.22 6.50 0.92
N MET A 256 8.56 7.34 -0.06
CA MET A 256 7.72 8.46 -0.46
C MET A 256 6.46 8.01 -1.21
N THR A 257 6.53 6.94 -2.00
CA THR A 257 5.34 6.34 -2.61
C THR A 257 4.37 5.85 -1.52
N ASP A 258 4.89 5.29 -0.43
CA ASP A 258 4.10 4.92 0.76
C ASP A 258 3.43 6.09 1.46
N PHE A 259 4.21 7.10 1.73
CA PHE A 259 3.71 8.34 2.31
C PHE A 259 2.54 8.91 1.48
N TRP A 260 2.67 8.94 0.15
CA TRP A 260 1.64 9.49 -0.73
C TRP A 260 0.43 8.60 -0.93
N LEU A 261 0.59 7.28 -1.02
CA LEU A 261 -0.54 6.35 -1.06
C LEU A 261 -1.36 6.43 0.23
N ASN A 262 -0.71 6.65 1.37
CA ASN A 262 -1.39 6.86 2.63
C ASN A 262 -2.03 8.25 2.74
N HIS A 263 -1.40 9.28 2.16
CA HIS A 263 -1.93 10.65 2.15
C HIS A 263 -3.14 10.82 1.21
N PHE A 264 -3.09 10.21 0.03
CA PHE A 264 -4.16 10.18 -0.97
C PHE A 264 -4.78 8.77 -1.00
N ASN A 265 -5.29 8.35 0.16
CA ASN A 265 -5.76 6.99 0.38
C ASN A 265 -6.95 6.65 -0.53
N VAL A 266 -6.90 5.45 -1.11
CA VAL A 266 -8.00 4.84 -1.87
C VAL A 266 -8.19 3.42 -1.36
N PHE A 267 -9.40 3.11 -0.93
CA PHE A 267 -9.72 1.79 -0.38
C PHE A 267 -9.94 0.76 -1.49
N LEU A 268 -9.11 -0.28 -1.51
CA LEU A 268 -9.16 -1.35 -2.50
C LEU A 268 -10.52 -2.04 -2.58
N GLY A 269 -11.20 -2.22 -1.43
CA GLY A 269 -12.46 -2.96 -1.36
C GLY A 269 -13.67 -2.22 -1.96
N LYS A 270 -13.50 -1.03 -2.54
CA LYS A 270 -14.61 -0.26 -3.13
C LYS A 270 -14.82 -0.59 -4.60
N GLY A 271 -15.58 -1.65 -4.89
CA GLY A 271 -16.14 -1.90 -6.22
C GLY A 271 -15.10 -1.93 -7.34
N ALA A 272 -15.07 -0.91 -8.21
CA ALA A 272 -14.14 -0.85 -9.34
C ALA A 272 -12.66 -0.66 -8.92
N ASP A 273 -12.40 -0.13 -7.72
CA ASP A 273 -11.03 0.20 -7.27
C ASP A 273 -10.09 -1.01 -7.20
N HIS A 274 -10.63 -2.24 -7.14
CA HIS A 274 -9.89 -3.49 -7.33
C HIS A 274 -9.01 -3.50 -8.59
N TYR A 275 -9.46 -2.83 -9.66
CA TYR A 275 -8.76 -2.78 -10.96
C TYR A 275 -8.09 -1.43 -11.21
N LEU A 276 -8.48 -0.37 -10.48
CA LEU A 276 -7.97 0.98 -10.73
C LEU A 276 -6.67 1.27 -9.96
N LEU A 277 -6.49 0.64 -8.79
CA LEU A 277 -5.37 0.92 -7.90
C LEU A 277 -3.98 0.58 -8.46
N THR A 278 -3.87 -0.45 -9.30
CA THR A 278 -2.59 -0.80 -9.93
C THR A 278 -2.05 0.35 -10.78
N SER A 279 -2.91 0.94 -11.62
CA SER A 279 -2.55 2.12 -12.42
C SER A 279 -2.38 3.38 -11.54
N TYR A 280 -3.16 3.51 -10.46
CA TYR A 280 -3.03 4.62 -9.52
C TYR A 280 -1.64 4.65 -8.85
N GLU A 281 -1.14 3.52 -8.35
CA GLU A 281 0.23 3.49 -7.83
C GLU A 281 1.26 3.73 -8.93
N ARG A 282 1.15 3.00 -10.05
CA ARG A 282 2.17 2.96 -11.12
C ARG A 282 2.29 4.29 -11.87
N ASP A 283 1.18 4.90 -12.23
CA ASP A 283 1.11 6.01 -13.20
C ASP A 283 0.83 7.36 -12.53
N VAL A 284 0.18 7.36 -11.36
CA VAL A 284 -0.20 8.59 -10.63
C VAL A 284 0.79 8.89 -9.51
N ILE A 285 0.94 7.99 -8.54
CA ILE A 285 1.72 8.27 -7.32
C ILE A 285 3.22 8.14 -7.55
N ARG A 286 3.69 6.94 -7.94
CA ARG A 286 5.12 6.62 -7.95
C ARG A 286 5.98 7.57 -8.80
N PRO A 287 5.59 7.92 -10.05
CA PRO A 287 6.40 8.81 -10.89
C PRO A 287 6.54 10.24 -10.32
N ARG A 288 5.72 10.61 -9.34
CA ARG A 288 5.63 11.94 -8.74
C ARG A 288 6.04 11.96 -7.27
N ALA A 289 6.54 10.85 -6.73
CA ALA A 289 6.83 10.70 -5.31
C ALA A 289 7.78 11.77 -4.74
N LEU A 290 8.73 12.24 -5.57
CA LEU A 290 9.67 13.33 -5.25
C LEU A 290 9.47 14.59 -6.11
N GLY A 291 8.38 14.65 -6.88
CA GLY A 291 8.11 15.71 -7.84
C GLY A 291 7.48 16.97 -7.22
N ARG A 292 6.80 17.77 -8.04
CA ARG A 292 6.02 18.91 -7.55
C ARG A 292 4.69 18.44 -6.97
N PHE A 293 4.33 18.95 -5.80
CA PHE A 293 3.07 18.63 -5.13
C PHE A 293 1.85 18.94 -6.01
N ARG A 294 1.87 20.04 -6.76
CA ARG A 294 0.78 20.38 -7.70
C ARG A 294 0.55 19.28 -8.73
N ASP A 295 1.61 18.72 -9.30
CA ASP A 295 1.49 17.73 -10.36
C ASP A 295 0.98 16.39 -9.80
N LEU A 296 1.38 16.05 -8.57
CA LEU A 296 0.81 14.92 -7.83
C LEU A 296 -0.67 15.15 -7.54
N LEU A 297 -1.03 16.30 -6.96
CA LEU A 297 -2.40 16.66 -6.60
C LEU A 297 -3.36 16.66 -7.80
N VAL A 298 -2.91 17.16 -8.96
CA VAL A 298 -3.73 17.15 -10.17
C VAL A 298 -3.96 15.73 -10.68
N ALA A 299 -2.94 14.87 -10.69
CA ALA A 299 -3.14 13.50 -11.17
C ALA A 299 -3.88 12.62 -10.20
N THR A 300 -3.75 12.82 -8.89
CA THR A 300 -4.64 12.13 -7.94
C THR A 300 -6.07 12.57 -8.16
N ALA A 301 -6.32 13.85 -8.44
CA ALA A 301 -7.65 14.36 -8.69
C ALA A 301 -8.32 13.91 -9.99
N GLN A 302 -7.51 13.66 -11.03
CA GLN A 302 -8.00 13.11 -12.30
C GLN A 302 -7.97 11.58 -12.34
N SER A 303 -7.46 10.91 -11.30
CA SER A 303 -7.35 9.45 -11.33
C SER A 303 -8.74 8.81 -11.27
N PRO A 304 -9.01 7.78 -12.09
CA PRO A 304 -10.25 7.01 -11.98
C PRO A 304 -10.45 6.44 -10.58
N ALA A 305 -9.37 5.96 -9.94
CA ALA A 305 -9.43 5.41 -8.60
C ALA A 305 -9.96 6.42 -7.56
N MET A 306 -9.39 7.63 -7.51
CA MET A 306 -9.80 8.66 -6.55
C MET A 306 -11.23 9.17 -6.84
N LEU A 307 -11.54 9.39 -8.12
CA LEU A 307 -12.86 9.85 -8.55
C LEU A 307 -13.96 8.82 -8.23
N PHE A 308 -13.66 7.52 -8.34
CA PHE A 308 -14.55 6.43 -7.94
C PHE A 308 -14.66 6.32 -6.42
N TYR A 309 -13.53 6.32 -5.73
CA TYR A 309 -13.44 6.18 -4.27
C TYR A 309 -14.21 7.27 -3.51
N LEU A 310 -14.19 8.52 -3.99
CA LEU A 310 -14.90 9.63 -3.35
C LEU A 310 -16.22 9.98 -4.03
N ASP A 311 -16.69 9.14 -4.95
CA ASP A 311 -17.96 9.26 -5.67
C ASP A 311 -18.11 10.57 -6.47
N ASN A 312 -17.02 11.27 -6.77
CA ASN A 312 -17.07 12.49 -7.57
C ASN A 312 -17.49 12.21 -9.01
N TRP A 313 -17.21 10.99 -9.51
CA TRP A 313 -17.60 10.60 -10.86
C TRP A 313 -19.12 10.66 -11.09
N MET A 314 -19.93 10.64 -10.03
CA MET A 314 -21.39 10.80 -10.08
C MET A 314 -21.85 12.24 -9.82
N SER A 315 -20.94 13.18 -9.50
CA SER A 315 -21.29 14.54 -9.10
C SER A 315 -21.85 15.35 -10.27
N VAL A 316 -23.07 15.87 -10.09
CA VAL A 316 -23.78 16.68 -11.09
C VAL A 316 -24.05 18.07 -10.53
N GLY A 317 -23.73 19.10 -11.30
CA GLY A 317 -24.01 20.48 -10.95
C GLY A 317 -25.51 20.75 -10.87
N PRO A 318 -26.02 21.41 -9.82
CA PRO A 318 -27.45 21.64 -9.63
C PRO A 318 -28.12 22.41 -10.78
N ASP A 319 -27.39 23.30 -11.45
CA ASP A 319 -27.88 24.08 -12.61
C ASP A 319 -27.41 23.54 -13.96
N SER A 320 -26.80 22.35 -13.98
CA SER A 320 -26.29 21.71 -15.20
C SER A 320 -27.40 21.26 -16.14
N GLU A 321 -27.05 21.00 -17.40
CA GLU A 321 -28.00 20.45 -18.38
C GLU A 321 -28.55 19.09 -17.94
N ALA A 322 -27.70 18.26 -17.33
CA ALA A 322 -28.07 16.97 -16.81
C ALA A 322 -29.09 17.08 -15.66
N ALA A 323 -28.89 18.01 -14.72
CA ALA A 323 -29.84 18.25 -13.63
C ALA A 323 -31.20 18.78 -14.11
N ARG A 324 -31.21 19.55 -15.20
CA ARG A 324 -32.44 20.07 -15.84
C ARG A 324 -33.18 19.03 -16.69
N GLY A 325 -32.70 17.79 -16.74
CA GLY A 325 -33.32 16.72 -17.55
C GLY A 325 -33.14 16.91 -19.06
N LEU A 326 -32.25 17.81 -19.48
CA LEU A 326 -31.93 18.02 -20.90
C LEU A 326 -31.06 16.88 -21.47
N SER A 327 -30.67 15.92 -20.63
CA SER A 327 -29.80 14.78 -20.96
C SER A 327 -30.50 13.55 -21.58
N SER A 328 -31.74 13.64 -22.09
CA SER A 328 -32.37 12.52 -22.82
C SER A 328 -33.31 12.90 -23.96
N ARG A 329 -32.78 13.47 -25.05
CA ARG A 329 -33.51 13.63 -26.34
C ARG A 329 -32.80 13.09 -27.58
N ARG A 330 -31.99 12.04 -27.45
CA ARG A 330 -31.49 11.28 -28.60
C ARG A 330 -31.39 9.79 -28.27
N GLY A 331 -32.22 8.98 -28.95
CA GLY A 331 -32.16 7.50 -28.88
C GLY A 331 -33.48 6.76 -28.65
N ARG A 332 -34.65 7.41 -28.70
CA ARG A 332 -35.93 6.67 -28.72
C ARG A 332 -36.11 6.08 -30.13
N GLN A 333 -35.74 4.81 -30.32
CA GLN A 333 -36.25 4.02 -31.44
C GLN A 333 -37.79 4.09 -31.43
N PRO A 334 -38.46 4.21 -32.59
CA PRO A 334 -39.90 4.11 -32.64
C PRO A 334 -40.29 2.65 -32.33
N SER A 335 -40.82 2.41 -31.14
CA SER A 335 -41.46 1.14 -30.81
C SER A 335 -42.85 1.10 -31.45
N GLU A 336 -43.12 0.02 -32.18
CA GLU A 336 -44.37 -0.28 -32.88
C GLU A 336 -45.63 -0.18 -32.00
N PRO A 337 -46.82 0.05 -32.61
CA PRO A 337 -48.08 0.12 -31.91
C PRO A 337 -48.69 -1.28 -31.78
N ASN A 338 -48.63 -1.90 -30.59
CA ASN A 338 -49.72 -2.79 -30.19
C ASN A 338 -49.90 -2.87 -28.68
N GLY A 339 -51.13 -2.63 -28.25
CA GLY A 339 -51.47 -2.28 -26.88
C GLY A 339 -51.58 -3.44 -25.90
N ARG A 340 -51.41 -3.11 -24.63
CA ARG A 340 -52.27 -3.53 -23.52
C ARG A 340 -51.96 -2.66 -22.30
N THR A 341 -52.93 -1.81 -21.96
CA THR A 341 -53.00 -0.99 -20.75
C THR A 341 -53.22 -1.87 -19.52
N LEU A 342 -52.27 -1.84 -18.58
CA LEU A 342 -52.49 -2.27 -17.19
C LEU A 342 -51.66 -1.37 -16.24
N GLY A 343 -52.37 -0.69 -15.34
CA GLY A 343 -51.92 -0.31 -13.99
C GLY A 343 -50.73 0.64 -13.84
N ARG A 344 -51.02 1.94 -13.74
CA ARG A 344 -50.09 2.98 -13.27
C ARG A 344 -50.12 3.03 -11.73
N ALA A 345 -49.03 2.63 -11.07
CA ALA A 345 -48.63 3.11 -9.73
C ALA A 345 -47.16 2.75 -9.47
N GLY A 346 -46.34 3.73 -9.07
CA GLY A 346 -44.93 3.50 -8.66
C GLY A 346 -43.87 4.17 -9.56
N GLY A 347 -44.05 5.44 -9.92
CA GLY A 347 -42.98 6.23 -10.54
C GLY A 347 -41.89 6.58 -9.51
N GLY A 348 -40.97 5.66 -9.26
CA GLY A 348 -39.72 5.98 -8.57
C GLY A 348 -38.93 6.96 -9.42
N LYS A 349 -38.86 8.23 -9.00
CA LYS A 349 -37.86 9.17 -9.51
C LYS A 349 -36.50 8.51 -9.32
N LYS A 350 -35.82 8.11 -10.41
CA LYS A 350 -34.37 7.89 -10.35
C LYS A 350 -33.80 9.20 -9.80
N SER A 351 -33.23 9.17 -8.60
CA SER A 351 -32.53 10.33 -8.06
C SER A 351 -31.48 10.71 -9.09
N SER A 352 -31.60 11.89 -9.68
CA SER A 352 -30.44 12.53 -10.26
C SER A 352 -29.42 12.61 -9.13
N SER A 353 -28.27 11.95 -9.28
CA SER A 353 -27.15 12.11 -8.35
C SER A 353 -26.94 13.61 -8.17
N GLY A 354 -27.11 14.10 -6.95
CA GLY A 354 -27.00 15.52 -6.64
C GLY A 354 -25.55 15.98 -6.72
N LEU A 355 -25.32 17.23 -6.33
CA LEU A 355 -23.97 17.72 -6.07
C LEU A 355 -23.34 16.86 -4.97
N ASN A 356 -22.21 16.21 -5.26
CA ASN A 356 -21.45 15.46 -4.28
C ASN A 356 -20.31 16.33 -3.74
N GLU A 357 -20.36 16.65 -2.45
CA GLU A 357 -19.38 17.49 -1.75
C GLU A 357 -18.27 16.71 -1.07
N ASN A 358 -18.38 15.38 -1.00
CA ASN A 358 -17.43 14.52 -0.30
C ASN A 358 -16.00 14.77 -0.80
N TYR A 359 -15.78 14.68 -2.11
CA TYR A 359 -14.43 14.89 -2.64
C TYR A 359 -13.90 16.31 -2.39
N ALA A 360 -14.74 17.34 -2.52
CA ALA A 360 -14.34 18.71 -2.24
C ALA A 360 -13.90 18.91 -0.78
N ARG A 361 -14.59 18.25 0.16
CA ARG A 361 -14.24 18.27 1.58
C ARG A 361 -12.91 17.57 1.81
N GLU A 362 -12.74 16.34 1.33
CA GLU A 362 -11.48 15.60 1.50
C GLU A 362 -10.29 16.31 0.84
N LEU A 363 -10.50 16.93 -0.33
CA LEU A 363 -9.48 17.72 -1.02
C LEU A 363 -8.96 18.86 -0.15
N MET A 364 -9.85 19.64 0.47
CA MET A 364 -9.46 20.77 1.31
C MET A 364 -8.98 20.32 2.69
N GLU A 365 -9.66 19.37 3.31
CA GLU A 365 -9.40 18.94 4.68
C GLU A 365 -8.18 18.04 4.80
N LEU A 366 -8.11 16.97 3.99
CA LEU A 366 -7.16 15.88 4.19
C LEU A 366 -5.99 15.93 3.21
N HIS A 367 -6.22 16.45 2.01
CA HIS A 367 -5.22 16.45 0.96
C HIS A 367 -4.45 17.76 0.84
N THR A 368 -4.99 18.89 1.32
CA THR A 368 -4.37 20.21 1.10
C THR A 368 -4.30 21.10 2.33
N LEU A 369 -5.36 21.79 2.73
CA LEU A 369 -5.31 22.89 3.69
C LEU A 369 -5.23 22.41 5.16
N GLY A 370 -5.60 21.16 5.41
CA GLY A 370 -5.76 20.63 6.76
C GLY A 370 -7.11 21.03 7.38
N VAL A 371 -7.51 20.33 8.46
CA VAL A 371 -8.75 20.60 9.22
C VAL A 371 -8.88 22.06 9.66
N LYS A 372 -7.76 22.72 9.98
CA LYS A 372 -7.71 24.13 10.40
C LYS A 372 -7.28 25.06 9.26
N GLY A 373 -7.57 24.68 8.03
CA GLY A 373 -7.13 25.35 6.79
C GLY A 373 -7.81 26.68 6.47
N GLY A 374 -8.79 27.11 7.27
CA GLY A 374 -9.45 28.40 7.13
C GLY A 374 -10.50 28.49 6.00
N TYR A 375 -10.98 27.34 5.50
CA TYR A 375 -12.08 27.27 4.54
C TYR A 375 -13.43 27.15 5.24
N SER A 376 -14.50 27.56 4.56
CA SER A 376 -15.88 27.47 5.04
C SER A 376 -16.64 26.33 4.34
N GLU A 377 -17.80 25.97 4.87
CA GLU A 377 -18.71 25.03 4.20
C GLU A 377 -19.12 25.52 2.80
N ARG A 378 -19.27 26.84 2.64
CA ARG A 378 -19.54 27.43 1.32
C ARG A 378 -18.40 27.17 0.33
N ASP A 379 -17.15 27.21 0.79
CA ASP A 379 -16.01 26.89 -0.08
C ASP A 379 -16.05 25.42 -0.52
N VAL A 380 -16.50 24.51 0.35
CA VAL A 380 -16.69 23.09 0.00
C VAL A 380 -17.68 22.95 -1.13
N THR A 381 -18.85 23.59 -1.01
CA THR A 381 -19.87 23.59 -2.07
C THR A 381 -19.34 24.19 -3.38
N GLU A 382 -18.57 25.29 -3.32
CA GLU A 382 -18.05 25.96 -4.52
C GLU A 382 -16.94 25.14 -5.20
N VAL A 383 -16.09 24.45 -4.44
CA VAL A 383 -15.14 23.46 -4.97
C VAL A 383 -15.88 22.28 -5.60
N ALA A 384 -16.91 21.75 -4.93
CA ALA A 384 -17.71 20.66 -5.47
C ALA A 384 -18.33 21.05 -6.82
N LYS A 385 -18.87 22.27 -6.93
CA LYS A 385 -19.38 22.81 -8.21
C LYS A 385 -18.30 22.87 -9.28
N ALA A 386 -17.09 23.33 -8.96
CA ALA A 386 -15.99 23.37 -9.91
C ALA A 386 -15.58 21.97 -10.41
N PHE A 387 -15.73 20.94 -9.57
CA PHE A 387 -15.37 19.54 -9.87
C PHE A 387 -16.47 18.73 -10.58
N THR A 388 -17.70 19.24 -10.65
CA THR A 388 -18.77 18.56 -11.38
C THR A 388 -18.40 18.34 -12.85
N GLY A 389 -18.85 17.22 -13.42
CA GLY A 389 -18.48 16.83 -14.79
C GLY A 389 -17.12 16.15 -14.92
N TRP A 390 -16.24 16.19 -13.91
CA TRP A 390 -15.10 15.27 -13.86
C TRP A 390 -15.61 13.87 -13.52
N THR A 391 -15.63 12.98 -14.51
CA THR A 391 -16.29 11.68 -14.40
C THR A 391 -15.47 10.56 -15.04
N ILE A 392 -15.97 9.33 -14.92
CA ILE A 392 -15.34 8.11 -15.39
C ILE A 392 -16.30 7.36 -16.28
N ARG A 393 -15.82 6.85 -17.42
CA ARG A 393 -16.61 6.02 -18.33
C ARG A 393 -16.48 4.55 -17.95
N ARG A 394 -17.61 3.88 -17.71
CA ARG A 394 -17.69 2.42 -17.43
C ARG A 394 -16.66 2.01 -16.36
N PRO A 395 -16.78 2.49 -15.11
CA PRO A 395 -15.78 2.21 -14.07
C PRO A 395 -15.55 0.72 -13.83
N GLN A 396 -16.57 -0.13 -14.04
CA GLN A 396 -16.48 -1.58 -13.90
C GLN A 396 -15.74 -2.28 -15.07
N GLU A 397 -15.32 -1.52 -16.09
CA GLU A 397 -14.62 -1.99 -17.29
C GLU A 397 -13.27 -1.29 -17.46
N GLY A 398 -12.61 -0.92 -16.35
CA GLY A 398 -11.29 -0.28 -16.35
C GLY A 398 -11.31 1.25 -16.19
N GLY A 399 -12.45 1.90 -16.47
CA GLY A 399 -12.70 3.28 -16.06
C GLY A 399 -11.71 4.34 -16.58
N THR A 400 -12.08 5.08 -17.61
CA THR A 400 -11.28 6.23 -18.09
C THR A 400 -11.85 7.56 -17.65
N PHE A 401 -10.98 8.45 -17.17
CA PHE A 401 -11.32 9.85 -16.87
C PHE A 401 -11.79 10.58 -18.13
N PHE A 402 -12.85 11.39 -18.00
CA PHE A 402 -13.20 12.40 -18.99
C PHE A 402 -14.04 13.52 -18.36
N PHE A 403 -14.12 14.65 -19.06
CA PHE A 403 -14.98 15.76 -18.69
C PHE A 403 -16.33 15.72 -19.44
N ASP A 404 -17.45 15.61 -18.71
CA ASP A 404 -18.80 15.76 -19.24
C ASP A 404 -19.35 17.16 -18.93
N SER A 405 -19.24 18.06 -19.89
CA SER A 405 -19.77 19.44 -19.78
C SER A 405 -21.26 19.50 -19.42
N ARG A 406 -22.06 18.47 -19.75
CA ARG A 406 -23.50 18.44 -19.47
C ARG A 406 -23.80 18.24 -17.98
N MET A 407 -22.87 17.63 -17.25
CA MET A 407 -22.95 17.43 -15.80
C MET A 407 -22.36 18.61 -15.03
N HIS A 408 -21.61 19.49 -15.69
CA HIS A 408 -20.89 20.57 -15.03
C HIS A 408 -21.81 21.73 -14.63
N GLN A 409 -21.59 22.26 -13.43
CA GLN A 409 -22.26 23.44 -12.92
C GLN A 409 -21.87 24.67 -13.76
N PRO A 410 -22.81 25.39 -14.40
CA PRO A 410 -22.50 26.64 -15.09
C PRO A 410 -22.28 27.81 -14.11
N GLY A 411 -21.78 28.93 -14.63
CA GLY A 411 -21.56 30.17 -13.89
C GLY A 411 -20.15 30.28 -13.29
N ASN A 412 -19.83 31.47 -12.79
CA ASN A 412 -18.58 31.72 -12.05
C ASN A 412 -18.67 31.12 -10.65
N LYS A 413 -17.53 30.69 -10.10
CA LYS A 413 -17.42 30.16 -8.74
C LYS A 413 -16.56 31.09 -7.90
N VAL A 414 -16.73 31.05 -6.58
CA VAL A 414 -15.85 31.77 -5.65
C VAL A 414 -15.39 30.81 -4.57
N VAL A 415 -14.08 30.55 -4.54
CA VAL A 415 -13.46 29.64 -3.57
C VAL A 415 -12.39 30.40 -2.82
N LEU A 416 -12.44 30.44 -1.48
CA LEU A 416 -11.49 31.16 -0.62
C LEU A 416 -11.31 32.64 -1.02
N GLY A 417 -12.40 33.29 -1.44
CA GLY A 417 -12.39 34.65 -1.95
C GLY A 417 -11.80 34.82 -3.36
N HIS A 418 -11.25 33.76 -3.97
CA HIS A 418 -10.76 33.75 -5.34
C HIS A 418 -11.91 33.51 -6.32
N ARG A 419 -12.08 34.42 -7.28
CA ARG A 419 -13.14 34.32 -8.29
C ARG A 419 -12.65 33.52 -9.50
N ILE A 420 -13.29 32.38 -9.75
CA ILE A 420 -13.02 31.49 -10.88
C ILE A 420 -14.01 31.80 -11.99
N LYS A 421 -13.50 32.16 -13.16
CA LYS A 421 -14.33 32.40 -14.35
C LYS A 421 -14.82 31.08 -14.92
N GLN A 422 -16.05 31.08 -15.42
CA GLN A 422 -16.59 29.90 -16.08
C GLN A 422 -15.67 29.44 -17.23
N SER A 423 -15.16 28.22 -17.14
CA SER A 423 -14.24 27.63 -18.11
C SER A 423 -14.30 26.09 -18.17
N GLY A 424 -15.34 25.48 -17.57
CA GLY A 424 -15.58 24.04 -17.64
C GLY A 424 -14.51 23.26 -16.89
N GLU A 425 -13.89 22.28 -17.55
CA GLU A 425 -12.88 21.39 -16.95
C GLU A 425 -11.75 22.15 -16.23
N ARG A 426 -11.34 23.31 -16.77
CA ARG A 426 -10.22 24.11 -16.27
C ARG A 426 -10.48 24.72 -14.89
N GLU A 427 -11.73 24.83 -14.48
CA GLU A 427 -12.09 25.43 -13.18
C GLU A 427 -11.55 24.60 -12.01
N ALA A 428 -11.70 23.28 -12.06
CA ALA A 428 -11.12 22.39 -11.06
C ALA A 428 -9.58 22.39 -11.10
N ILE A 429 -8.95 22.53 -12.27
CA ILE A 429 -7.49 22.71 -12.37
C ILE A 429 -7.04 24.02 -11.71
N GLU A 430 -7.80 25.10 -11.87
CA GLU A 430 -7.54 26.38 -11.21
C GLU A 430 -7.64 26.24 -9.69
N VAL A 431 -8.68 25.55 -9.19
CA VAL A 431 -8.82 25.17 -7.77
C VAL A 431 -7.59 24.44 -7.25
N LEU A 432 -7.22 23.34 -7.90
CA LEU A 432 -6.07 22.51 -7.51
C LEU A 432 -4.77 23.34 -7.52
N THR A 433 -4.63 24.25 -8.48
CA THR A 433 -3.43 25.09 -8.61
C THR A 433 -3.28 26.05 -7.44
N PHE A 434 -4.30 26.81 -7.06
CA PHE A 434 -4.14 27.73 -5.92
C PHE A 434 -4.13 27.00 -4.57
N LEU A 435 -4.87 25.90 -4.42
CA LEU A 435 -4.79 25.07 -3.21
C LEU A 435 -3.36 24.54 -3.02
N SER A 436 -2.74 24.01 -4.07
CA SER A 436 -1.35 23.49 -4.02
C SER A 436 -0.30 24.54 -3.65
N ARG A 437 -0.60 25.83 -3.83
CA ARG A 437 0.29 26.97 -3.55
C ARG A 437 -0.06 27.71 -2.26
N SER A 438 -1.13 27.29 -1.57
CA SER A 438 -1.56 27.92 -0.34
C SER A 438 -0.51 27.75 0.76
N PRO A 439 -0.20 28.80 1.55
CA PRO A 439 0.64 28.66 2.74
C PRO A 439 0.10 27.61 3.73
N ALA A 440 -1.21 27.46 3.84
CA ALA A 440 -1.83 26.42 4.67
C ALA A 440 -1.44 25.01 4.19
N THR A 441 -1.42 24.81 2.87
CA THR A 441 -0.99 23.54 2.27
C THR A 441 0.50 23.29 2.44
N ALA A 442 1.33 24.32 2.22
CA ALA A 442 2.76 24.22 2.48
C ALA A 442 3.04 23.79 3.92
N LYS A 443 2.38 24.42 4.90
CA LYS A 443 2.49 24.06 6.32
C LYS A 443 2.00 22.64 6.61
N PHE A 444 0.84 22.27 6.06
CA PHE A 444 0.23 20.96 6.28
C PHE A 444 1.12 19.82 5.75
N ILE A 445 1.58 19.92 4.50
CA ILE A 445 2.48 18.93 3.90
C ILE A 445 3.83 18.91 4.61
N ALA A 446 4.42 20.08 4.93
CA ALA A 446 5.67 20.16 5.69
C ALA A 446 5.54 19.48 7.07
N THR A 447 4.40 19.65 7.75
CA THR A 447 4.13 19.01 9.04
C THR A 447 4.08 17.50 8.90
N LYS A 448 3.32 16.97 7.92
CA LYS A 448 3.23 15.51 7.71
C LYS A 448 4.57 14.89 7.32
N LEU A 449 5.39 15.57 6.52
CA LEU A 449 6.74 15.10 6.18
C LEU A 449 7.68 15.12 7.39
N ALA A 450 7.66 16.20 8.17
CA ALA A 450 8.44 16.26 9.41
C ALA A 450 7.99 15.19 10.42
N GLU A 451 6.69 14.91 10.49
CA GLU A 451 6.14 13.82 11.30
C GLU A 451 6.67 12.45 10.83
N ARG A 452 6.71 12.22 9.52
CA ARG A 452 7.19 10.96 8.92
C ARG A 452 8.67 10.71 9.16
N PHE A 453 9.50 11.75 9.11
CA PHE A 453 10.96 11.61 9.06
C PHE A 453 11.70 12.04 10.34
N VAL A 454 11.09 12.79 11.26
CA VAL A 454 11.78 13.31 12.47
C VAL A 454 11.14 12.80 13.77
N SER A 455 9.91 13.19 14.08
CA SER A 455 9.24 12.83 15.34
C SER A 455 7.74 12.92 15.21
N ASP A 456 6.97 12.22 16.06
CA ASP A 456 5.50 12.32 16.09
C ASP A 456 5.00 13.75 16.38
N ASP A 457 5.83 14.54 17.06
CA ASP A 457 5.62 15.95 17.35
C ASP A 457 6.80 16.75 16.79
N PRO A 458 6.79 17.12 15.50
CA PRO A 458 7.93 17.78 14.86
C PRO A 458 8.15 19.21 15.38
N PRO A 459 9.42 19.64 15.57
CA PRO A 459 9.71 20.99 16.03
C PRO A 459 9.13 22.08 15.10
N PRO A 460 8.43 23.11 15.63
CA PRO A 460 7.82 24.15 14.79
C PRO A 460 8.82 24.90 13.90
N ALA A 461 10.06 25.07 14.37
CA ALA A 461 11.12 25.72 13.59
C ALA A 461 11.50 24.92 12.33
N LEU A 462 11.53 23.59 12.41
CA LEU A 462 11.76 22.72 11.25
C LEU A 462 10.62 22.86 10.25
N VAL A 463 9.38 22.74 10.73
CA VAL A 463 8.18 22.87 9.88
C VAL A 463 8.17 24.21 9.15
N ALA A 464 8.48 25.31 9.84
CA ALA A 464 8.53 26.65 9.25
C ALA A 464 9.61 26.77 8.14
N ARG A 465 10.79 26.16 8.32
CA ARG A 465 11.83 26.15 7.27
C ARG A 465 11.41 25.34 6.05
N MET A 466 10.78 24.18 6.27
CA MET A 466 10.25 23.35 5.19
C MET A 466 9.11 24.04 4.44
N GLU A 467 8.19 24.68 5.15
CA GLU A 467 7.10 25.50 4.59
C GLU A 467 7.67 26.60 3.68
N HIS A 468 8.67 27.33 4.16
CA HIS A 468 9.34 28.35 3.37
C HIS A 468 9.97 27.78 2.10
N THR A 469 10.65 26.63 2.18
CA THR A 469 11.18 25.95 0.97
C THR A 469 10.06 25.53 0.03
N PHE A 470 8.97 24.96 0.55
CA PHE A 470 7.83 24.52 -0.24
C PHE A 470 7.27 25.67 -1.07
N VAL A 471 7.01 26.82 -0.44
CA VAL A 471 6.51 28.03 -1.14
C VAL A 471 7.55 28.53 -2.15
N LYS A 472 8.82 28.65 -1.74
CA LYS A 472 9.90 29.18 -2.59
C LYS A 472 10.16 28.31 -3.83
N LYS A 473 9.97 27.00 -3.73
CA LYS A 473 10.28 26.02 -4.79
C LYS A 473 9.04 25.54 -5.54
N ASP A 474 7.89 26.19 -5.32
CA ASP A 474 6.61 25.85 -5.96
C ASP A 474 6.25 24.38 -5.76
N GLY A 475 6.31 23.95 -4.49
CA GLY A 475 5.90 22.62 -4.03
C GLY A 475 6.84 21.48 -4.43
N ASP A 476 8.09 21.73 -4.79
CA ASP A 476 9.07 20.69 -5.10
C ASP A 476 9.42 19.86 -3.85
N ILE A 477 8.94 18.62 -3.80
CA ILE A 477 9.07 17.73 -2.64
C ILE A 477 10.53 17.32 -2.41
N ARG A 478 11.31 17.12 -3.48
CA ARG A 478 12.75 16.82 -3.38
C ARG A 478 13.48 17.93 -2.63
N GLU A 479 13.21 19.19 -2.95
CA GLU A 479 13.84 20.34 -2.28
C GLU A 479 13.40 20.50 -0.82
N VAL A 480 12.12 20.20 -0.53
CA VAL A 480 11.58 20.21 0.84
C VAL A 480 12.23 19.12 1.69
N LEU A 481 12.37 17.91 1.15
CA LEU A 481 13.08 16.80 1.81
C LEU A 481 14.57 17.12 1.98
N ALA A 482 15.23 17.71 0.98
CA ALA A 482 16.60 18.18 1.13
C ALA A 482 16.73 19.19 2.28
N THR A 483 15.77 20.11 2.45
CA THR A 483 15.76 21.03 3.60
C THR A 483 15.63 20.29 4.93
N LEU A 484 14.80 19.24 4.99
CA LEU A 484 14.64 18.41 6.19
C LEU A 484 15.93 17.64 6.51
N PHE A 485 16.51 16.94 5.54
CA PHE A 485 17.67 16.06 5.77
C PHE A 485 18.96 16.83 6.09
N HIS A 486 19.06 18.12 5.76
CA HIS A 486 20.18 18.98 6.16
C HIS A 486 19.88 19.82 7.41
N SER A 487 18.76 19.58 8.09
CA SER A 487 18.38 20.31 9.29
C SER A 487 19.06 19.76 10.55
N PRO A 488 19.38 20.61 11.54
CA PRO A 488 19.93 20.14 12.81
C PRO A 488 18.96 19.26 13.60
N GLU A 489 17.65 19.44 13.45
CA GLU A 489 16.61 18.67 14.13
C GLU A 489 16.55 17.21 13.63
N PHE A 490 16.83 16.98 12.34
CA PHE A 490 16.95 15.62 11.80
C PHE A 490 18.14 14.88 12.42
N TRP A 491 19.27 15.57 12.63
CA TRP A 491 20.50 14.98 13.20
C TRP A 491 20.59 15.07 14.73
N ALA A 492 19.54 15.50 15.41
CA ALA A 492 19.53 15.62 16.86
C ALA A 492 19.44 14.25 17.54
N ASN A 493 20.08 14.08 18.70
CA ASN A 493 19.98 12.84 19.50
C ASN A 493 18.52 12.48 19.82
N ALA A 494 17.65 13.48 20.01
CA ALA A 494 16.23 13.29 20.25
C ALA A 494 15.45 12.72 19.05
N ALA A 495 16.00 12.79 17.83
CA ALA A 495 15.42 12.18 16.63
C ALA A 495 15.91 10.75 16.40
N TYR A 496 17.04 10.33 16.99
CA TYR A 496 17.55 8.97 16.87
C TYR A 496 16.64 7.96 17.57
N ARG A 497 16.14 6.94 16.85
CA ARG A 497 15.21 5.91 17.38
C ARG A 497 13.93 6.50 18.03
N ALA A 498 13.55 7.72 17.64
CA ALA A 498 12.42 8.43 18.22
C ALA A 498 11.06 7.91 17.73
N LYS A 499 11.02 7.22 16.58
CA LYS A 499 9.78 6.73 15.97
C LYS A 499 9.67 5.22 16.10
N LEU A 500 8.44 4.73 16.18
CA LEU A 500 8.11 3.32 16.07
C LEU A 500 7.80 2.98 14.60
N LYS A 501 8.32 1.86 14.11
CA LYS A 501 8.00 1.32 12.79
C LYS A 501 6.50 1.00 12.70
N THR A 502 5.82 1.36 11.61
CA THR A 502 4.50 0.79 11.28
C THR A 502 4.65 -0.73 10.98
N PRO A 503 3.57 -1.53 11.00
CA PRO A 503 3.65 -2.93 10.59
C PRO A 503 4.35 -3.17 9.24
N LEU A 504 4.07 -2.37 8.20
CA LEU A 504 4.73 -2.44 6.90
C LEU A 504 6.23 -2.17 7.01
N GLU A 505 6.62 -1.12 7.75
CA GLU A 505 8.02 -0.81 7.99
C GLU A 505 8.73 -1.92 8.75
N PHE A 506 8.05 -2.53 9.73
CA PHE A 506 8.59 -3.62 10.52
C PHE A 506 8.83 -4.88 9.68
N VAL A 507 7.82 -5.33 8.92
CA VAL A 507 7.91 -6.51 8.06
C VAL A 507 8.97 -6.32 6.97
N ALA A 508 8.96 -5.18 6.27
CA ALA A 508 9.95 -4.88 5.24
C ALA A 508 11.36 -4.77 5.83
N SER A 509 11.53 -4.12 6.98
CA SER A 509 12.82 -4.01 7.66
C SER A 509 13.37 -5.34 8.10
N ALA A 510 12.54 -6.26 8.59
CA ALA A 510 12.98 -7.58 9.02
C ALA A 510 13.52 -8.41 7.84
N LEU A 511 12.82 -8.40 6.72
CA LEU A 511 13.26 -9.10 5.50
C LEU A 511 14.53 -8.47 4.91
N ARG A 512 14.62 -7.13 4.95
CA ARG A 512 15.82 -6.42 4.50
C ARG A 512 17.03 -6.70 5.38
N ALA A 513 16.89 -6.64 6.71
CA ALA A 513 17.96 -6.89 7.65
C ALA A 513 18.47 -8.35 7.61
N THR A 514 17.55 -9.30 7.43
CA THR A 514 17.90 -10.73 7.32
C THR A 514 18.44 -11.13 5.94
N GLY A 515 18.26 -10.30 4.91
CA GLY A 515 18.66 -10.61 3.54
C GLY A 515 17.89 -11.77 2.90
N VAL A 516 16.75 -12.17 3.48
CA VAL A 516 15.94 -13.30 3.01
C VAL A 516 15.36 -13.02 1.63
N ASP A 517 15.52 -13.99 0.73
CA ASP A 517 14.83 -13.95 -0.57
C ASP A 517 13.37 -14.37 -0.41
N VAL A 518 12.48 -13.60 -1.06
CA VAL A 518 11.03 -13.72 -0.96
C VAL A 518 10.52 -14.26 -2.28
N ALA A 519 10.21 -15.55 -2.28
CA ALA A 519 9.62 -16.26 -3.41
C ALA A 519 8.12 -15.98 -3.56
N ASP A 520 7.40 -15.86 -2.43
CA ASP A 520 5.97 -15.54 -2.39
C ASP A 520 5.65 -14.58 -1.23
N PRO A 521 5.15 -13.35 -1.50
CA PRO A 521 4.85 -12.38 -0.47
C PRO A 521 3.48 -12.57 0.21
N LYS A 522 2.68 -13.58 -0.14
CA LYS A 522 1.33 -13.80 0.43
C LYS A 522 1.32 -13.86 1.96
N ALA A 523 2.22 -14.64 2.55
CA ALA A 523 2.33 -14.76 4.01
C ALA A 523 2.69 -13.43 4.69
N LEU A 524 3.40 -12.54 3.99
CA LEU A 524 3.72 -11.20 4.47
C LEU A 524 2.48 -10.31 4.50
N SER A 525 1.64 -10.36 3.44
CA SER A 525 0.36 -9.65 3.42
C SER A 525 -0.55 -10.10 4.56
N GLU A 526 -0.61 -11.41 4.83
CA GLU A 526 -1.41 -11.94 5.94
C GLU A 526 -0.88 -11.47 7.31
N ALA A 527 0.44 -11.39 7.47
CA ALA A 527 1.05 -10.85 8.68
C ALA A 527 0.68 -9.37 8.90
N LEU A 528 0.68 -8.56 7.84
CA LEU A 528 0.25 -7.16 7.90
C LEU A 528 -1.23 -7.02 8.29
N ASN A 529 -2.09 -7.89 7.75
CA ASN A 529 -3.51 -7.93 8.12
C ASN A 529 -3.69 -8.22 9.62
N ARG A 530 -2.96 -9.20 10.18
CA ARG A 530 -3.00 -9.51 11.62
C ARG A 530 -2.46 -8.39 12.49
N MET A 531 -1.46 -7.65 12.00
CA MET A 531 -0.90 -6.47 12.68
C MET A 531 -1.77 -5.20 12.53
N GLY A 532 -2.87 -5.25 11.77
CA GLY A 532 -3.83 -4.15 11.64
C GLY A 532 -3.51 -3.12 10.55
N GLU A 533 -2.56 -3.40 9.65
CA GLU A 533 -2.22 -2.53 8.51
C GLU A 533 -2.36 -3.30 7.17
N PRO A 534 -3.57 -3.77 6.80
CA PRO A 534 -3.78 -4.38 5.50
C PRO A 534 -3.42 -3.40 4.37
N LEU A 535 -2.57 -3.82 3.44
CA LEU A 535 -2.17 -2.96 2.30
C LEU A 535 -3.39 -2.60 1.45
N TYR A 536 -3.53 -1.29 1.17
CA TYR A 536 -4.70 -0.69 0.51
C TYR A 536 -6.05 -0.95 1.22
N GLY A 537 -6.00 -1.38 2.48
CA GLY A 537 -7.16 -1.78 3.27
C GLY A 537 -7.74 -0.70 4.16
N CYS A 538 -7.17 0.52 4.18
CA CYS A 538 -7.70 1.62 4.97
C CYS A 538 -8.99 2.14 4.32
N GLN A 539 -10.12 2.03 5.02
CA GLN A 539 -11.41 2.46 4.49
C GLN A 539 -11.58 3.97 4.54
N GLN A 540 -10.94 4.65 5.49
CA GLN A 540 -11.07 6.08 5.68
C GLN A 540 -10.11 6.85 4.74
N PRO A 541 -10.53 7.99 4.18
CA PRO A 541 -9.71 8.75 3.23
C PRO A 541 -8.47 9.40 3.88
N ASN A 542 -8.40 9.46 5.22
CA ASN A 542 -7.26 10.01 5.96
C ASN A 542 -6.07 9.05 6.07
N GLY A 543 -6.23 7.79 5.65
CA GLY A 543 -5.18 6.78 5.70
C GLY A 543 -4.86 6.29 7.12
N TYR A 544 -3.82 5.47 7.22
CA TYR A 544 -3.26 4.99 8.47
C TYR A 544 -2.48 6.08 9.22
N SER A 545 -2.48 6.00 10.55
CA SER A 545 -1.70 6.90 11.40
C SER A 545 -0.19 6.64 11.28
N MET A 546 0.61 7.70 11.15
CA MET A 546 2.08 7.62 11.18
C MET A 546 2.67 7.80 12.59
N ARG A 547 1.82 7.88 13.60
CA ARG A 547 2.21 8.07 15.02
C ARG A 547 2.32 6.74 15.74
N ALA A 548 3.29 6.64 16.63
CA ALA A 548 3.59 5.41 17.37
C ALA A 548 2.40 4.89 18.18
N GLN A 549 1.61 5.79 18.78
CA GLN A 549 0.48 5.43 19.64
C GLN A 549 -0.53 4.50 18.96
N ALA A 550 -0.73 4.61 17.64
CA ALA A 550 -1.64 3.75 16.89
C ALA A 550 -1.16 2.28 16.80
N TRP A 551 0.15 2.04 17.00
CA TRP A 551 0.80 0.75 16.77
C TRP A 551 1.39 0.12 18.04
N MET A 552 1.15 0.73 19.22
CA MET A 552 1.70 0.32 20.51
C MET A 552 0.76 -0.56 21.35
N SER A 553 -0.27 -1.16 20.77
CA SER A 553 -1.17 -2.05 21.53
C SER A 553 -0.47 -3.37 21.90
N ALA A 554 -0.84 -3.95 23.04
CA ALA A 554 -0.29 -5.25 23.47
C ALA A 554 -0.50 -6.34 22.40
N GLY A 555 -1.67 -6.36 21.75
CA GLY A 555 -1.96 -7.29 20.66
C GLY A 555 -1.07 -7.08 19.44
N ALA A 556 -0.81 -5.82 19.03
CA ALA A 556 0.07 -5.53 17.90
C ALA A 556 1.52 -5.97 18.17
N LEU A 557 2.02 -5.79 19.41
CA LEU A 557 3.36 -6.24 19.79
C LEU A 557 3.47 -7.78 19.80
N VAL A 558 2.43 -8.49 20.22
CA VAL A 558 2.38 -9.96 20.16
C VAL A 558 2.46 -10.46 18.72
N GLU A 559 1.69 -9.88 17.80
CA GLU A 559 1.73 -10.28 16.38
C GLU A 559 3.09 -10.02 15.72
N ARG A 560 3.79 -8.94 16.12
CA ARG A 560 5.18 -8.69 15.69
C ARG A 560 6.14 -9.76 16.18
N MET A 561 5.97 -10.24 17.42
CA MET A 561 6.76 -11.34 17.95
C MET A 561 6.45 -12.66 17.23
N HIS A 562 5.17 -12.96 16.97
CA HIS A 562 4.77 -14.13 16.17
C HIS A 562 5.40 -14.12 14.78
N PHE A 563 5.40 -12.97 14.11
CA PHE A 563 6.07 -12.81 12.81
C PHE A 563 7.59 -13.04 12.92
N SER A 564 8.24 -12.45 13.93
CA SER A 564 9.69 -12.59 14.14
C SER A 564 10.10 -14.03 14.39
N LEU A 565 9.32 -14.77 15.17
CA LEU A 565 9.50 -16.20 15.42
C LEU A 565 9.30 -17.03 14.15
N ALA A 566 8.23 -16.76 13.38
CA ALA A 566 7.96 -17.48 12.15
C ALA A 566 9.07 -17.28 11.10
N LEU A 567 9.54 -16.04 10.92
CA LEU A 567 10.64 -15.71 10.02
C LEU A 567 11.93 -16.40 10.45
N SER A 568 12.32 -16.22 11.72
CA SER A 568 13.60 -16.73 12.24
C SER A 568 13.66 -18.25 12.33
N ALA A 569 12.51 -18.92 12.50
CA ALA A 569 12.42 -20.37 12.48
C ALA A 569 12.33 -20.96 11.06
N GLY A 570 12.38 -20.14 10.01
CA GLY A 570 12.20 -20.59 8.62
C GLY A 570 10.80 -21.14 8.33
N LYS A 571 9.80 -20.76 9.15
CA LYS A 571 8.42 -21.24 9.08
C LYS A 571 7.48 -20.27 8.34
N LEU A 572 8.02 -19.18 7.80
CA LEU A 572 7.25 -18.21 7.02
C LEU A 572 7.20 -18.66 5.56
N PRO A 573 6.03 -19.07 5.03
CA PRO A 573 5.92 -19.54 3.64
C PRO A 573 6.39 -18.46 2.67
N GLY A 574 7.20 -18.85 1.69
CA GLY A 574 7.71 -17.94 0.66
C GLY A 574 8.89 -17.05 1.10
N ALA A 575 9.30 -17.08 2.38
CA ALA A 575 10.44 -16.31 2.89
C ALA A 575 11.20 -17.13 3.94
N VAL A 576 12.10 -18.00 3.47
CA VAL A 576 12.83 -18.95 4.34
C VAL A 576 14.18 -18.34 4.72
N MET A 577 14.36 -18.10 6.01
CA MET A 577 15.62 -17.66 6.58
C MET A 577 16.57 -18.84 6.82
N SER A 578 17.77 -18.78 6.24
CA SER A 578 18.86 -19.70 6.55
C SER A 578 19.85 -19.00 7.49
N LEU A 579 19.72 -19.25 8.79
CA LEU A 579 20.62 -18.69 9.81
C LEU A 579 22.10 -19.04 9.56
N PRO A 580 22.47 -20.26 9.12
CA PRO A 580 23.85 -20.55 8.74
C PRO A 580 24.36 -19.71 7.56
N GLU A 581 23.50 -19.40 6.58
CA GLU A 581 23.86 -18.52 5.47
C GLU A 581 24.01 -17.06 5.92
N LEU A 582 23.15 -16.60 6.83
CA LEU A 582 23.26 -15.25 7.40
C LEU A 582 24.60 -15.05 8.13
N LEU A 583 25.10 -16.11 8.78
CA LEU A 583 26.37 -16.12 9.52
C LEU A 583 27.55 -16.67 8.71
N ALA A 584 27.37 -16.94 7.42
CA ALA A 584 28.39 -17.57 6.59
C ALA A 584 29.66 -16.70 6.52
N GLY A 585 30.82 -17.33 6.73
CA GLY A 585 32.14 -16.67 6.73
C GLY A 585 32.68 -16.28 8.11
N GLN A 586 31.96 -16.54 9.19
CA GLN A 586 32.43 -16.37 10.57
C GLN A 586 32.60 -17.73 11.27
N GLN A 587 33.59 -17.84 12.18
CA GLN A 587 33.73 -19.04 13.02
C GLN A 587 32.57 -19.05 14.03
N VAL A 588 31.61 -19.94 13.82
CA VAL A 588 30.48 -20.12 14.75
C VAL A 588 31.00 -20.87 15.97
N ALA A 589 31.36 -20.14 17.02
CA ALA A 589 31.57 -20.72 18.34
C ALA A 589 30.22 -21.19 18.92
N PRO A 590 30.17 -22.30 19.69
CA PRO A 590 28.92 -22.90 20.16
C PRO A 590 28.34 -22.21 21.41
N ASP A 591 28.78 -20.99 21.74
CA ASP A 591 28.36 -20.22 22.92
C ASP A 591 27.31 -19.16 22.56
N GLY A 592 26.20 -19.17 23.32
CA GLY A 592 25.05 -18.28 23.08
C GLY A 592 25.39 -16.79 23.10
N GLU A 593 26.39 -16.38 23.88
CA GLU A 593 26.84 -14.98 23.99
C GLU A 593 27.58 -14.51 22.72
N HIS A 594 28.43 -15.36 22.12
CA HIS A 594 29.06 -15.05 20.84
C HIS A 594 28.04 -15.03 19.70
N LEU A 595 27.11 -15.99 19.69
CA LEU A 595 26.02 -16.04 18.71
C LEU A 595 25.12 -14.80 18.79
N LEU A 596 24.81 -14.35 20.01
CA LEU A 596 24.09 -13.11 20.25
C LEU A 596 24.85 -11.91 19.67
N ALA A 597 26.13 -11.75 19.99
CA ALA A 597 26.94 -10.65 19.47
C ALA A 597 27.02 -10.65 17.92
N MET A 598 27.13 -11.81 17.30
CA MET A 598 27.10 -11.95 15.83
C MET A 598 25.75 -11.50 15.24
N LEU A 599 24.64 -11.93 15.83
CA LEU A 599 23.31 -11.55 15.35
C LEU A 599 22.97 -10.08 15.65
N GLU A 600 23.48 -9.50 16.73
CA GLU A 600 23.41 -8.05 17.00
C GLU A 600 24.10 -7.24 15.90
N ASP A 601 25.29 -7.67 15.46
CA ASP A 601 25.97 -7.04 14.33
C ASP A 601 25.15 -7.18 13.03
N LYS A 602 24.65 -8.38 12.72
CA LYS A 602 23.92 -8.62 11.46
C LYS A 602 22.54 -7.96 11.40
N LEU A 603 21.76 -8.01 12.48
CA LEU A 603 20.36 -7.57 12.48
C LEU A 603 20.16 -6.14 12.97
N LEU A 604 21.10 -5.64 13.81
CA LEU A 604 21.02 -4.30 14.41
C LEU A 604 22.23 -3.42 14.07
N ASN A 605 23.16 -3.89 13.24
CA ASN A 605 24.40 -3.18 12.91
C ASN A 605 25.23 -2.80 14.15
N GLY A 606 25.20 -3.66 15.17
CA GLY A 606 25.92 -3.48 16.44
C GLY A 606 25.30 -2.45 17.38
N GLU A 607 24.19 -1.83 17.00
CA GLU A 607 23.53 -0.79 17.80
C GLU A 607 22.41 -1.40 18.64
N ILE A 608 22.77 -2.04 19.75
CA ILE A 608 21.81 -2.58 20.73
C ILE A 608 21.92 -1.85 22.07
N SER A 609 20.79 -1.61 22.73
CA SER A 609 20.80 -1.05 24.08
C SER A 609 21.37 -2.07 25.08
N PRO A 610 22.14 -1.62 26.10
CA PRO A 610 22.66 -2.51 27.14
C PRO A 610 21.58 -3.25 27.92
N GLU A 611 20.36 -2.71 27.94
CA GLU A 611 19.19 -3.35 28.55
C GLU A 611 18.69 -4.52 27.70
N THR A 612 18.43 -4.30 26.41
CA THR A 612 18.01 -5.37 25.50
C THR A 612 19.04 -6.50 25.44
N HIS A 613 20.32 -6.17 25.32
CA HIS A 613 21.40 -7.17 25.34
C HIS A 613 21.34 -8.03 26.62
N ARG A 614 21.29 -7.40 27.80
CA ARG A 614 21.21 -8.11 29.08
C ARG A 614 19.96 -8.99 29.19
N ILE A 615 18.81 -8.52 28.72
CA ILE A 615 17.55 -9.27 28.78
C ILE A 615 17.65 -10.52 27.89
N ILE A 616 18.16 -10.39 26.66
CA ILE A 616 18.29 -11.52 25.74
C ILE A 616 19.35 -12.50 26.25
N ALA A 617 20.52 -12.01 26.68
CA ALA A 617 21.57 -12.86 27.26
C ALA A 617 21.05 -13.65 28.47
N HIS A 618 20.33 -13.00 29.39
CA HIS A 618 19.74 -13.66 30.55
C HIS A 618 18.66 -14.70 30.17
N ALA A 619 17.86 -14.42 29.13
CA ALA A 619 16.88 -15.38 28.63
C ALA A 619 17.54 -16.65 28.07
N LEU A 620 18.72 -16.52 27.45
CA LEU A 620 19.50 -17.66 26.96
C LEU A 620 20.08 -18.49 28.11
N ASP A 621 20.55 -17.84 29.18
CA ASP A 621 21.11 -18.54 30.35
C ASP A 621 20.06 -19.31 31.18
N THR A 622 18.82 -18.81 31.23
CA THR A 622 17.76 -19.31 32.12
C THR A 622 16.83 -20.32 31.48
N THR A 623 16.86 -20.47 30.15
CA THR A 623 15.99 -21.41 29.47
C THR A 623 16.60 -22.82 29.49
N PRO A 624 15.89 -23.86 29.97
CA PRO A 624 16.44 -25.22 30.05
C PRO A 624 16.94 -25.70 28.68
N ALA A 625 18.14 -26.30 28.66
CA ALA A 625 18.76 -26.82 27.43
C ALA A 625 17.83 -27.76 26.63
N THR A 626 16.87 -28.42 27.27
CA THR A 626 15.86 -29.29 26.63
C THR A 626 14.67 -28.57 25.99
N ALA A 627 14.41 -27.31 26.35
CA ALA A 627 13.35 -26.48 25.75
C ALA A 627 13.83 -25.71 24.51
N ILE A 628 15.14 -25.43 24.43
CA ILE A 628 15.80 -24.81 23.26
C ILE A 628 16.41 -25.87 22.31
N ARG A 629 16.85 -27.03 22.83
CA ARG A 629 17.39 -28.13 22.03
C ARG A 629 16.35 -29.24 21.91
N GLY A 630 15.46 -29.13 20.94
CA GLY A 630 14.66 -30.26 20.50
C GLY A 630 15.57 -31.42 20.05
N GLU A 631 15.09 -32.66 20.22
CA GLU A 631 15.80 -33.85 19.76
C GLU A 631 16.07 -33.74 18.24
N ARG A 632 17.36 -33.59 17.90
CA ARG A 632 18.00 -33.38 16.57
C ARG A 632 18.39 -31.92 16.27
N GLY A 633 19.69 -31.61 16.46
CA GLY A 633 20.38 -30.46 15.87
C GLY A 633 20.38 -29.18 16.71
N SER A 634 21.23 -29.11 17.75
CA SER A 634 21.14 -28.16 18.86
C SER A 634 21.59 -26.70 18.59
N GLY A 635 22.11 -26.34 17.42
CA GLY A 635 22.55 -24.96 17.13
C GLY A 635 21.52 -24.08 16.40
N GLY A 636 20.69 -24.67 15.52
CA GLY A 636 19.79 -23.91 14.65
C GLY A 636 18.55 -23.34 15.37
N GLN A 637 18.03 -24.05 16.38
CA GLN A 637 16.86 -23.60 17.15
C GLN A 637 17.21 -22.43 18.09
N GLU A 638 18.36 -22.49 18.74
CA GLU A 638 18.87 -21.42 19.62
C GLU A 638 19.09 -20.12 18.83
N LEU A 639 19.73 -20.22 17.66
CA LEU A 639 19.90 -19.10 16.73
C LEU A 639 18.57 -18.48 16.29
N GLY A 640 17.55 -19.31 16.02
CA GLY A 640 16.22 -18.83 15.63
C GLY A 640 15.51 -18.06 16.74
N VAL A 641 15.67 -18.48 17.99
CA VAL A 641 15.12 -17.76 19.14
C VAL A 641 15.84 -16.43 19.35
N ILE A 642 17.17 -16.40 19.28
CA ILE A 642 17.96 -15.16 19.43
C ILE A 642 17.56 -14.15 18.34
N ALA A 643 17.52 -14.57 17.07
CA ALA A 643 17.13 -13.72 15.96
C ALA A 643 15.70 -13.18 16.13
N ALA A 644 14.76 -14.03 16.58
CA ALA A 644 13.38 -13.60 16.83
C ALA A 644 13.29 -12.56 17.96
N LEU A 645 14.05 -12.74 19.05
CA LEU A 645 14.09 -11.79 20.16
C LEU A 645 14.71 -10.45 19.75
N LEU A 646 15.77 -10.48 18.93
CA LEU A 646 16.39 -9.27 18.39
C LEU A 646 15.44 -8.52 17.45
N LEU A 647 14.79 -9.20 16.50
CA LEU A 647 13.79 -8.59 15.63
C LEU A 647 12.57 -8.07 16.40
N GLY A 648 12.15 -8.78 17.46
CA GLY A 648 11.07 -8.36 18.35
C GLY A 648 11.45 -7.25 19.34
N SER A 649 12.73 -6.89 19.45
CA SER A 649 13.22 -5.95 20.46
C SER A 649 12.77 -4.51 20.23
N PRO A 650 12.73 -3.66 21.28
CA PRO A 650 12.48 -2.23 21.12
C PRO A 650 13.50 -1.55 20.20
N ASP A 651 14.75 -2.01 20.20
CA ASP A 651 15.83 -1.49 19.37
C ASP A 651 15.57 -1.71 17.87
N PHE A 652 15.05 -2.88 17.48
CA PHE A 652 14.67 -3.15 16.09
C PHE A 652 13.37 -2.46 15.68
N GLN A 653 12.39 -2.40 16.59
CA GLN A 653 11.08 -1.83 16.29
C GLN A 653 11.11 -0.30 16.12
N ARG A 654 12.17 0.37 16.60
CA ARG A 654 12.32 1.82 16.50
C ARG A 654 13.23 2.24 15.33
N ARG A 655 13.07 3.47 14.87
CA ARG A 655 13.85 4.10 13.80
C ARG A 655 14.11 5.57 14.06
#